data_AF-A0AAW1FWD9-F1
#
_entry.id   AF-A0AAW1FWD9-F1
#
_cell.length_a   1.000
_cell.length_b   1.000
_cell.length_c   1.000
_cell.angle_alpha   90.00
_cell.angle_beta   90.00
_cell.angle_gamma   90.00
#
_symmetry.space_group_name_H-M   'P 1'
#
loop_
_entity.id
_entity.type
_entity.pdbx_description
1 polymer ?
#
loop_
_entity_poly.entity_id
_entity_poly.type
_entity_poly.pdbx_seq_one_letter_code
_entity_poly.pdbx_strand_id
1 'polypeptide(L)'
;MALPGVLLVRLRALYNVSKGVHTGGRTASNWSGEMRWYSTKARSVEESGTPYLQTRRDNLSPNLLKEFPDPKGLLNNTISRSLGVNDLSQLIQYSCTDSAGVKKATVTLLWPCKIEEEGFASKKIDAERFAAAAACFKLREMGVIGQNNQLPKRGAGRGSGGLQSQLYDNEEESWIENVLVPKAKADDLEQQLLPNEDPPTISEALFLFPQPKSLLTRVIQVATSSNRIREIIQFKTTGGKLKKCDLTLHWPEEMTFSATARNRVLAERTAAALACMKLKELELLDKDNNPLTHAKYHRQKVREAGERERRPLPVEVPDYLEEHMREYLAQYPVATEVQKLWQEEEARGQQAVNKEEEDEEEEEHLTDAITGRPYRHLSEHEARQLSARLQEEWERVSPGLSVELPVDAHRQRVISEVQSSRVVVIAGETGCGKTTRIPRFLLEESVRAGEGATCNVVVTQPRRISAVSVAQRVAHEMGPALKSSVGYQVRLESRPPERSGGALLFLTVGVLLRKLQSNPSLKGISHVVVDEVHERDVNTDLLLALLRSSLKENPDLRVVLMSATGDKQRLSEYFGGCPIVKVPGFMHPVKEKYLEDVLSEMGRPLPAQKRVETDKRGGREDVTPDADLVADVIEHIDRCGEPGAVLCFLPGWQDIKAVQEKLEGRPHFSSGSQMILPLHSSLSVSDQQAVFQRPQVGQRKIVLATNIAETSITIDDIVHVVDAGTHKEHNYDPRTKVSCLDTVWISHSNVTQRKGRAGRCQPGQSYHLFPRQQLESMAPFPIPEILRTPLESLVVQAKIHSPNCKAVDFLSQVLDSPEREAVSEAVRNLQDIGVLDKTESLTPLGERVSCMSCDPRLGKVLVLSAMFRCVLPMLSVAACLTRDPFYNSLQNRALVNKVKGNLSGSSYSDYLVFIRAVLGWRRLQHGGDREDRDEYLYKHSLSRFSLRFINGLISQFSENLNEAELVTRASECQRSNSLYNEHSNQDELLKAVLLAGLYPNLIQVKKGLVTKGGRFRPNSMCFRTHNGPVVLHNASVNRGKDELPSRWLTFFSAIQSNGNVFIRDSSAVHPLALLLLTECDITETVKGDRVEVSFPGRSLVRCELSSKTWELLWELRTSIQTMLYRNLNNPSNAITNSSQDGKLIALLVELLNNTDSDSSAQSHDSDSEVD
;
A
#
# COMPACT_ATOMS: atom_id res chain seq x y z
N MET A 1 -14.46 -9.18 12.33
CA MET A 1 -15.47 -10.03 13.01
C MET A 1 -16.05 -9.36 14.26
N ALA A 2 -16.93 -8.38 14.06
CA ALA A 2 -17.98 -8.01 15.01
C ALA A 2 -19.30 -8.39 14.33
N LEU A 3 -20.25 -8.98 15.03
CA LEU A 3 -21.58 -9.26 14.49
C LEU A 3 -22.45 -8.00 14.68
N PRO A 4 -22.63 -7.10 13.69
CA PRO A 4 -23.85 -6.33 13.67
C PRO A 4 -24.96 -7.35 13.42
N GLY A 5 -25.76 -7.62 14.45
CA GLY A 5 -26.86 -8.60 14.50
C GLY A 5 -28.03 -8.32 13.52
N VAL A 6 -27.72 -8.02 12.26
CA VAL A 6 -28.68 -7.72 11.20
C VAL A 6 -28.49 -8.64 9.97
N LEU A 7 -27.37 -9.37 9.86
CA LEU A 7 -27.05 -10.17 8.67
C LEU A 7 -27.12 -11.70 8.83
N LEU A 8 -27.23 -12.22 10.06
CA LEU A 8 -27.08 -13.66 10.30
C LEU A 8 -28.35 -14.51 10.06
N VAL A 9 -29.49 -13.91 9.71
CA VAL A 9 -30.66 -14.68 9.24
C VAL A 9 -31.36 -13.93 8.11
N ARG A 10 -31.13 -14.37 6.86
CA ARG A 10 -32.03 -14.11 5.73
C ARG A 10 -33.32 -14.87 6.02
N LEU A 11 -34.25 -14.27 6.78
CA LEU A 11 -35.57 -14.85 7.00
C LEU A 11 -36.20 -15.10 5.62
N ARG A 12 -36.50 -16.37 5.33
CA ARG A 12 -37.16 -16.91 4.12
C ARG A 12 -38.27 -15.99 3.57
N ALA A 13 -37.91 -14.97 2.79
CA ALA A 13 -38.86 -14.04 2.18
C ALA A 13 -38.89 -14.15 0.65
N LEU A 14 -37.90 -14.81 0.02
CA LEU A 14 -37.85 -14.93 -1.44
C LEU A 14 -38.59 -16.15 -2.00
N TYR A 15 -38.92 -17.15 -1.17
CA TYR A 15 -39.64 -18.34 -1.65
C TYR A 15 -41.18 -18.24 -1.52
N ASN A 16 -41.71 -17.26 -0.76
CA ASN A 16 -43.15 -17.12 -0.54
C ASN A 16 -43.84 -16.08 -1.45
N VAL A 17 -43.11 -15.42 -2.34
CA VAL A 17 -43.69 -14.43 -3.27
C VAL A 17 -44.09 -15.06 -4.62
N SER A 18 -43.74 -16.32 -4.90
CA SER A 18 -44.06 -16.99 -6.18
C SER A 18 -45.03 -18.17 -6.13
N LYS A 19 -45.59 -18.54 -4.97
CA LYS A 19 -46.65 -19.56 -4.85
C LYS A 19 -47.79 -19.12 -3.95
N GLY A 20 -48.62 -18.22 -4.46
CA GLY A 20 -49.94 -17.91 -3.92
C GLY A 20 -51.05 -18.51 -4.78
N VAL A 21 -51.22 -19.84 -4.76
CA VAL A 21 -52.47 -20.51 -5.18
C VAL A 21 -52.77 -21.62 -4.18
N HIS A 22 -54.06 -21.67 -3.79
CA HIS A 22 -54.74 -22.44 -2.73
C HIS A 22 -54.20 -23.86 -2.45
N THR A 23 -54.17 -24.37 -1.22
CA THR A 23 -55.33 -24.84 -0.44
C THR A 23 -55.03 -24.94 1.07
N GLY A 24 -56.09 -24.87 1.89
CA GLY A 24 -56.02 -24.67 3.33
C GLY A 24 -55.80 -25.90 4.21
N GLY A 25 -55.45 -25.62 5.47
CA GLY A 25 -55.45 -26.56 6.59
C GLY A 25 -54.95 -25.87 7.88
N ARG A 26 -55.83 -25.76 8.89
CA ARG A 26 -55.57 -25.28 10.27
C ARG A 26 -54.59 -26.23 10.97
N THR A 27 -53.59 -25.75 11.73
CA THR A 27 -53.56 -25.45 13.19
C THR A 27 -52.11 -25.04 13.54
N ALA A 28 -51.70 -24.36 14.61
CA ALA A 28 -52.29 -23.72 15.79
C ALA A 28 -51.33 -22.59 16.23
N SER A 29 -51.91 -21.56 16.82
CA SER A 29 -51.29 -20.35 17.36
C SER A 29 -50.62 -20.57 18.73
N ASN A 30 -49.57 -19.79 19.03
CA ASN A 30 -49.43 -18.97 20.26
C ASN A 30 -47.97 -18.74 20.66
N TRP A 31 -47.24 -17.87 19.97
CA TRP A 31 -46.12 -17.11 20.55
C TRP A 31 -46.28 -15.64 20.14
N SER A 32 -47.29 -14.99 20.73
CA SER A 32 -47.42 -13.53 20.74
C SER A 32 -46.83 -13.01 22.04
N GLY A 33 -45.52 -12.80 22.04
CA GLY A 33 -44.78 -12.02 23.03
C GLY A 33 -44.06 -10.92 22.29
N GLU A 34 -44.49 -9.68 22.51
CA GLU A 34 -44.02 -8.47 21.85
C GLU A 34 -42.50 -8.28 22.00
N MET A 35 -41.72 -8.60 20.96
CA MET A 35 -40.40 -8.01 20.76
C MET A 35 -40.59 -6.65 20.10
N ARG A 36 -40.37 -5.60 20.89
CA ARG A 36 -40.37 -4.20 20.46
C ARG A 36 -39.40 -4.00 19.31
N TRP A 37 -39.94 -3.53 18.19
CA TRP A 37 -39.23 -3.12 17.00
C TRP A 37 -38.22 -2.00 17.29
N TYR A 38 -36.91 -2.28 17.19
CA TYR A 38 -35.97 -1.26 16.76
C TYR A 38 -36.04 -1.17 15.23
N SER A 39 -36.92 -0.29 14.75
CA SER A 39 -36.96 0.08 13.34
C SER A 39 -35.75 0.98 13.05
N THR A 40 -34.90 0.59 12.11
CA THR A 40 -34.15 1.56 11.29
C THR A 40 -35.02 1.89 10.07
N LYS A 41 -36.09 2.66 10.28
CA LYS A 41 -36.70 3.39 9.17
C LYS A 41 -35.86 4.62 8.86
N ALA A 42 -35.64 4.79 7.55
CA ALA A 42 -35.16 6.00 6.92
C ALA A 42 -35.80 7.24 7.57
N ARG A 43 -34.96 8.26 7.81
CA ARG A 43 -35.39 9.58 8.30
C ARG A 43 -36.57 10.09 7.46
N SER A 44 -37.73 10.14 8.11
CA SER A 44 -38.80 11.09 7.83
C SER A 44 -39.03 11.86 9.14
N VAL A 45 -39.10 13.18 9.01
CA VAL A 45 -39.23 14.17 10.09
C VAL A 45 -40.70 14.57 10.22
N GLU A 46 -41.09 15.03 11.42
CA GLU A 46 -42.36 15.66 11.88
C GLU A 46 -43.32 14.76 12.69
N GLU A 47 -43.99 15.16 13.78
CA GLU A 47 -43.84 16.21 14.83
C GLU A 47 -45.03 16.05 15.83
N SER A 48 -44.89 16.44 17.11
CA SER A 48 -45.94 16.99 18.02
C SER A 48 -45.34 17.19 19.44
N GLY A 49 -45.56 18.27 20.21
CA GLY A 49 -46.74 19.13 20.29
C GLY A 49 -46.52 20.59 20.78
N THR A 50 -47.52 21.38 20.40
CA THR A 50 -47.92 22.81 20.49
C THR A 50 -48.04 23.47 21.89
N PRO A 51 -48.36 24.79 22.06
CA PRO A 51 -48.92 25.77 21.08
C PRO A 51 -48.30 27.19 21.05
N TYR A 52 -48.44 27.91 19.93
CA TYR A 52 -49.12 29.22 19.79
C TYR A 52 -48.85 29.87 18.40
N LEU A 53 -49.93 29.98 17.61
CA LEU A 53 -50.26 30.93 16.53
C LEU A 53 -49.14 31.79 15.88
N GLN A 54 -48.86 31.62 14.57
CA GLN A 54 -49.46 32.39 13.44
C GLN A 54 -48.61 32.35 12.13
N THR A 55 -49.24 31.85 11.06
CA THR A 55 -49.15 32.21 9.62
C THR A 55 -47.90 31.92 8.76
N ARG A 56 -48.02 30.82 7.99
CA ARG A 56 -47.70 30.62 6.54
C ARG A 56 -46.48 31.34 5.93
N ARG A 57 -45.42 30.56 5.63
CA ARG A 57 -44.56 30.67 4.42
C ARG A 57 -43.66 29.41 4.32
N ASP A 58 -44.03 28.49 3.41
CA ASP A 58 -43.49 27.13 3.31
C ASP A 58 -42.25 26.98 2.40
N ASN A 59 -41.35 26.07 2.83
CA ASN A 59 -40.54 25.09 2.09
C ASN A 59 -39.42 25.50 1.10
N LEU A 60 -38.21 25.74 1.62
CA LEU A 60 -36.92 25.50 0.94
C LEU A 60 -35.91 24.93 1.96
N SER A 61 -35.28 23.78 1.66
CA SER A 61 -34.39 23.06 2.57
C SER A 61 -33.03 23.78 2.77
N PRO A 62 -32.44 23.78 3.99
CA PRO A 62 -31.28 24.62 4.31
C PRO A 62 -29.91 24.12 3.79
N ASN A 63 -29.84 23.24 2.78
CA ASN A 63 -28.56 22.64 2.33
C ASN A 63 -28.31 22.65 0.80
N LEU A 64 -29.05 23.45 0.02
CA LEU A 64 -28.90 23.50 -1.44
C LEU A 64 -27.48 23.85 -1.93
N LEU A 65 -26.73 24.71 -1.23
CA LEU A 65 -25.36 25.06 -1.61
C LEU A 65 -24.32 23.96 -1.35
N LYS A 66 -24.62 22.97 -0.49
CA LYS A 66 -23.77 21.76 -0.36
C LYS A 66 -23.97 20.81 -1.53
N GLU A 67 -25.18 20.73 -2.06
CA GLU A 67 -25.49 19.92 -3.24
C GLU A 67 -25.05 20.57 -4.55
N PHE A 68 -25.08 21.90 -4.63
CA PHE A 68 -24.63 22.69 -5.77
C PHE A 68 -23.55 23.69 -5.33
N PRO A 69 -22.26 23.30 -5.34
CA PRO A 69 -21.17 24.16 -4.86
C PRO A 69 -20.99 25.43 -5.71
N ASP A 70 -21.20 25.31 -7.04
CA ASP A 70 -21.20 26.41 -8.01
C ASP A 70 -22.48 26.40 -8.86
N PRO A 71 -23.61 26.87 -8.31
CA PRO A 71 -24.91 26.78 -8.96
C PRO A 71 -25.04 27.72 -10.17
N LYS A 72 -24.39 28.89 -10.12
CA LYS A 72 -24.38 29.85 -11.25
C LYS A 72 -23.58 29.32 -12.43
N GLY A 73 -22.39 28.77 -12.19
CA GLY A 73 -21.61 28.11 -13.24
C GLY A 73 -22.33 26.90 -13.82
N LEU A 74 -23.01 26.12 -12.98
CA LEU A 74 -23.79 24.96 -13.43
C LEU A 74 -24.98 25.37 -14.31
N LEU A 75 -25.74 26.41 -13.94
CA LEU A 75 -26.83 26.95 -14.76
C LEU A 75 -26.35 27.41 -16.13
N ASN A 76 -25.31 28.26 -16.15
CA ASN A 76 -24.75 28.80 -17.39
C ASN A 76 -24.26 27.68 -18.31
N ASN A 77 -23.53 26.72 -17.76
CA ASN A 77 -23.02 25.57 -18.53
C ASN A 77 -24.13 24.64 -19.02
N THR A 78 -25.19 24.45 -18.22
CA THR A 78 -26.33 23.59 -18.59
C THR A 78 -27.10 24.21 -19.75
N ILE A 79 -27.41 25.51 -19.67
CA ILE A 79 -28.19 26.21 -20.70
C ILE A 79 -27.34 26.41 -21.97
N SER A 80 -26.08 26.84 -21.84
CA SER A 80 -25.18 26.99 -22.99
C SER A 80 -24.95 25.67 -23.74
N ARG A 81 -24.81 24.54 -23.03
CA ARG A 81 -24.64 23.23 -23.69
C ARG A 81 -25.91 22.68 -24.31
N SER A 82 -27.06 22.96 -23.70
CA SER A 82 -28.35 22.45 -24.18
C SER A 82 -28.86 23.23 -25.39
N LEU A 83 -28.64 24.55 -25.43
CA LEU A 83 -29.09 25.43 -26.51
C LEU A 83 -27.99 25.75 -27.54
N GLY A 84 -26.72 25.50 -27.22
CA GLY A 84 -25.60 25.82 -28.10
C GLY A 84 -25.31 27.33 -28.25
N VAL A 85 -25.77 28.15 -27.30
CA VAL A 85 -25.64 29.62 -27.33
C VAL A 85 -24.59 30.07 -26.31
N ASN A 86 -23.79 31.07 -26.67
CA ASN A 86 -22.74 31.63 -25.80
C ASN A 86 -23.22 32.86 -25.01
N ASP A 87 -24.21 33.61 -25.52
CA ASP A 87 -24.86 34.70 -24.80
C ASP A 87 -26.13 34.20 -24.10
N LEU A 88 -26.14 34.29 -22.77
CA LEU A 88 -27.22 33.81 -21.90
C LEU A 88 -27.97 34.95 -21.21
N SER A 89 -27.63 36.21 -21.50
CA SER A 89 -28.18 37.40 -20.83
C SER A 89 -29.70 37.53 -20.97
N GLN A 90 -30.26 37.03 -22.08
CA GLN A 90 -31.70 36.98 -22.31
C GLN A 90 -32.39 35.76 -21.68
N LEU A 91 -31.63 34.71 -21.34
CA LEU A 91 -32.17 33.43 -20.86
C LEU A 91 -32.11 33.27 -19.34
N ILE A 92 -31.22 34.01 -18.67
CA ILE A 92 -31.04 34.01 -17.22
C ILE A 92 -31.02 35.45 -16.75
N GLN A 93 -32.06 35.86 -16.01
CA GLN A 93 -32.14 37.20 -15.44
C GLN A 93 -32.15 37.11 -13.92
N TYR A 94 -31.31 37.91 -13.27
CA TYR A 94 -31.34 38.08 -11.81
C TYR A 94 -31.92 39.45 -11.49
N SER A 95 -33.01 39.49 -10.74
CA SER A 95 -33.50 40.72 -10.11
C SER A 95 -33.25 40.65 -8.61
N CYS A 96 -32.80 41.74 -7.99
CA CYS A 96 -32.53 41.76 -6.57
C CYS A 96 -33.29 42.92 -5.92
N THR A 97 -34.02 42.62 -4.86
CA THR A 97 -34.77 43.58 -4.06
C THR A 97 -34.27 43.54 -2.62
N ASP A 98 -34.19 44.72 -1.99
CA ASP A 98 -33.74 44.85 -0.60
C ASP A 98 -34.95 45.10 0.29
N SER A 99 -35.15 44.23 1.28
CA SER A 99 -36.24 44.36 2.24
C SER A 99 -35.72 44.04 3.64
N ALA A 100 -35.62 45.07 4.49
CA ALA A 100 -35.32 44.96 5.92
C ALA A 100 -34.01 44.19 6.26
N GLY A 101 -32.92 44.44 5.51
CA GLY A 101 -31.58 43.90 5.83
C GLY A 101 -31.32 42.47 5.35
N VAL A 102 -32.30 41.84 4.68
CA VAL A 102 -32.13 40.59 3.95
C VAL A 102 -32.31 40.87 2.46
N LYS A 103 -31.29 40.56 1.67
CA LYS A 103 -31.32 40.72 0.22
C LYS A 103 -32.04 39.53 -0.38
N LYS A 104 -33.07 39.81 -1.18
CA LYS A 104 -33.82 38.83 -1.95
C LYS A 104 -33.34 38.89 -3.40
N ALA A 105 -32.89 37.78 -3.95
CA ALA A 105 -32.58 37.65 -5.36
C ALA A 105 -33.54 36.66 -6.03
N THR A 106 -34.12 37.03 -7.16
CA THR A 106 -34.97 36.16 -7.97
C THR A 106 -34.24 35.85 -9.26
N VAL A 107 -34.04 34.57 -9.57
CA VAL A 107 -33.52 34.11 -10.87
C VAL A 107 -34.69 33.71 -11.75
N THR A 108 -34.79 34.31 -12.92
CA THR A 108 -35.73 33.94 -13.97
C THR A 108 -34.98 33.23 -15.10
N LEU A 109 -35.26 31.94 -15.28
CA LEU A 109 -34.82 31.16 -16.43
C LEU A 109 -35.94 31.10 -17.46
N LEU A 110 -35.63 31.31 -18.74
CA LEU A 110 -36.62 31.19 -19.82
C LEU A 110 -36.61 29.82 -20.55
N TRP A 111 -35.63 28.97 -20.25
CA TRP A 111 -35.49 27.63 -20.82
C TRP A 111 -35.15 26.61 -19.72
N PRO A 112 -35.68 25.37 -19.75
CA PRO A 112 -36.56 24.75 -20.75
C PRO A 112 -38.00 25.26 -20.72
N CYS A 113 -38.41 25.89 -19.63
CA CYS A 113 -39.64 26.66 -19.46
C CYS A 113 -39.34 27.85 -18.55
N LYS A 114 -40.30 28.75 -18.36
CA LYS A 114 -40.14 29.86 -17.42
C LYS A 114 -40.05 29.33 -15.99
N ILE A 115 -38.88 29.41 -15.36
CA ILE A 115 -38.63 29.02 -13.97
C ILE A 115 -38.20 30.27 -13.22
N GLU A 116 -38.93 30.63 -12.17
CA GLU A 116 -38.59 31.75 -11.29
C GLU A 116 -38.35 31.23 -9.88
N GLU A 117 -37.12 31.36 -9.38
CA GLU A 117 -36.74 30.88 -8.05
C GLU A 117 -36.08 31.99 -7.25
N GLU A 118 -36.32 31.98 -5.94
CA GLU A 118 -35.90 33.04 -5.03
C GLU A 118 -34.83 32.55 -4.05
N GLY A 119 -33.88 33.41 -3.74
CA GLY A 119 -32.85 33.17 -2.75
C GLY A 119 -32.71 34.36 -1.82
N PHE A 120 -32.49 34.08 -0.54
CA PHE A 120 -32.42 35.09 0.51
C PHE A 120 -31.08 34.98 1.24
N ALA A 121 -30.38 36.10 1.39
CA ALA A 121 -29.15 36.15 2.19
C ALA A 121 -28.85 37.58 2.65
N SER A 122 -27.93 37.73 3.60
CA SER A 122 -27.44 39.04 4.06
C SER A 122 -26.61 39.78 2.98
N LYS A 123 -26.07 39.06 1.98
CA LYS A 123 -25.30 39.61 0.86
C LYS A 123 -25.94 39.26 -0.48
N LYS A 124 -25.90 40.19 -1.44
CA LYS A 124 -26.52 40.04 -2.78
C LYS A 124 -26.00 38.81 -3.51
N ILE A 125 -24.69 38.61 -3.49
CA ILE A 125 -24.03 37.49 -4.15
C ILE A 125 -24.51 36.15 -3.59
N ASP A 126 -24.66 36.06 -2.28
CA ASP A 126 -25.12 34.82 -1.63
C ASP A 126 -26.61 34.57 -1.91
N ALA A 127 -27.44 35.62 -1.89
CA ALA A 127 -28.86 35.52 -2.25
C ALA A 127 -29.02 35.00 -3.69
N GLU A 128 -28.25 35.52 -4.64
CA GLU A 128 -28.26 35.04 -6.03
C GLU A 128 -27.72 33.62 -6.18
N ARG A 129 -26.76 33.19 -5.33
CA ARG A 129 -26.27 31.80 -5.30
C ARG A 129 -27.33 30.84 -4.79
N PHE A 130 -28.09 31.23 -3.76
CA PHE A 130 -29.22 30.43 -3.28
C PHE A 130 -30.35 30.32 -4.32
N ALA A 131 -30.70 31.43 -4.97
CA ALA A 131 -31.67 31.44 -6.07
C ALA A 131 -31.22 30.53 -7.22
N ALA A 132 -29.94 30.62 -7.60
CA ALA A 132 -29.33 29.76 -8.61
C ALA A 132 -29.38 28.27 -8.21
N ALA A 133 -29.13 27.94 -6.94
CA ALA A 133 -29.14 26.56 -6.46
C ALA A 133 -30.55 25.96 -6.46
N ALA A 134 -31.56 26.75 -6.08
CA ALA A 134 -32.97 26.37 -6.20
C ALA A 134 -33.36 26.11 -7.67
N ALA A 135 -32.90 26.96 -8.59
CA ALA A 135 -33.13 26.75 -10.01
C ALA A 135 -32.39 25.51 -10.58
N CYS A 136 -31.16 25.23 -10.14
CA CYS A 136 -30.46 23.97 -10.47
C CYS A 136 -31.21 22.74 -9.95
N PHE A 137 -31.78 22.83 -8.74
CA PHE A 137 -32.59 21.77 -8.16
C PHE A 137 -33.80 21.46 -9.05
N LYS A 138 -34.53 22.49 -9.49
CA LYS A 138 -35.65 22.34 -10.43
C LYS A 138 -35.24 21.71 -11.76
N LEU A 139 -34.14 22.17 -12.35
CA LEU A 139 -33.61 21.56 -13.59
C LEU A 139 -33.19 20.09 -13.39
N ARG A 140 -32.77 19.71 -12.19
CA ARG A 140 -32.48 18.31 -11.84
C ARG A 140 -33.76 17.48 -11.66
N GLU A 141 -34.81 18.03 -11.05
CA GLU A 141 -36.14 17.38 -11.00
C GLU A 141 -36.70 17.15 -12.40
N MET A 142 -36.46 18.08 -13.32
CA MET A 142 -36.87 17.97 -14.73
C MET A 142 -35.95 17.06 -15.56
N GLY A 143 -34.90 16.48 -14.98
CA GLY A 143 -33.96 15.60 -15.67
C GLY A 143 -33.00 16.30 -16.64
N VAL A 144 -32.95 17.63 -16.64
CA VAL A 144 -32.03 18.45 -17.47
C VAL A 144 -30.62 18.43 -16.89
N ILE A 145 -30.50 18.43 -15.56
CA ILE A 145 -29.26 18.22 -14.81
C ILE A 145 -29.27 16.80 -14.25
N GLY A 146 -28.22 16.01 -14.50
CA GLY A 146 -28.13 14.65 -13.95
C GLY A 146 -27.98 14.63 -12.43
N GLN A 147 -28.27 13.50 -11.77
CA GLN A 147 -28.27 13.35 -10.30
C GLN A 147 -26.96 13.81 -9.59
N ASN A 148 -25.82 13.84 -10.30
CA ASN A 148 -24.52 14.32 -9.80
C ASN A 148 -24.06 15.65 -10.46
N ASN A 149 -24.99 16.58 -10.75
CA ASN A 149 -24.72 17.84 -11.45
C ASN A 149 -24.04 17.64 -12.82
N GLN A 150 -24.27 16.47 -13.43
CA GLN A 150 -23.69 16.14 -14.73
C GLN A 150 -24.41 16.93 -15.81
N LEU A 151 -23.63 17.68 -16.59
CA LEU A 151 -24.12 18.47 -17.72
C LEU A 151 -24.66 17.56 -18.82
N PRO A 152 -25.74 17.97 -19.51
CA PRO A 152 -26.32 17.18 -20.60
C PRO A 152 -25.28 16.89 -21.69
N LYS A 153 -25.26 15.64 -22.16
CA LYS A 153 -24.37 15.21 -23.26
C LYS A 153 -24.91 15.80 -24.56
N ARG A 154 -24.05 16.38 -25.40
CA ARG A 154 -24.40 16.82 -26.77
C ARG A 154 -24.89 15.59 -27.56
N GLY A 155 -26.21 15.43 -27.67
CA GLY A 155 -26.83 14.37 -28.46
C GLY A 155 -26.80 14.74 -29.93
N ALA A 156 -26.21 13.87 -30.75
CA ALA A 156 -26.45 13.86 -32.18
C ALA A 156 -27.90 13.38 -32.42
N GLY A 157 -28.74 14.26 -32.99
CA GLY A 157 -29.96 13.93 -33.72
C GLY A 157 -31.16 13.38 -32.94
N ARG A 158 -32.21 14.19 -32.81
CA ARG A 158 -33.59 13.84 -33.24
C ARG A 158 -34.45 15.11 -33.23
N GLY A 159 -35.18 15.30 -34.33
CA GLY A 159 -35.93 16.51 -34.63
C GLY A 159 -37.09 16.77 -33.68
N SER A 160 -37.40 18.05 -33.52
CA SER A 160 -38.68 18.51 -33.01
C SER A 160 -39.40 19.20 -34.16
N GLY A 161 -40.51 18.62 -34.60
CA GLY A 161 -41.58 19.42 -35.17
C GLY A 161 -42.11 20.40 -34.11
N GLY A 162 -42.58 21.54 -34.57
CA GLY A 162 -43.15 22.59 -33.72
C GLY A 162 -43.51 23.79 -34.57
N LEU A 163 -44.81 24.02 -34.70
CA LEU A 163 -45.52 25.00 -35.51
C LEU A 163 -44.94 26.43 -35.47
N GLN A 164 -45.04 27.11 -36.63
CA GLN A 164 -45.76 28.37 -36.87
C GLN A 164 -46.02 29.26 -35.63
N SER A 165 -45.82 30.57 -35.62
CA SER A 165 -45.81 31.55 -36.70
C SER A 165 -45.62 32.94 -36.07
N GLN A 166 -45.00 33.86 -36.83
CA GLN A 166 -45.50 35.22 -37.10
C GLN A 166 -45.61 36.21 -35.91
N LEU A 167 -45.19 37.47 -35.98
CA LEU A 167 -44.99 38.41 -37.08
C LEU A 167 -44.52 39.76 -36.48
N TYR A 168 -44.05 40.65 -37.38
CA TYR A 168 -43.94 42.12 -37.28
C TYR A 168 -42.89 42.72 -36.31
N ASP A 169 -42.09 43.72 -36.67
CA ASP A 169 -41.86 44.42 -37.94
C ASP A 169 -40.67 45.39 -37.77
N ASN A 170 -39.97 45.65 -38.88
CA ASN A 170 -39.38 46.93 -39.35
C ASN A 170 -38.33 47.68 -38.47
N GLU A 171 -37.32 48.37 -39.00
CA GLU A 171 -37.15 49.09 -40.28
C GLU A 171 -35.65 49.43 -40.51
N GLU A 172 -35.25 49.57 -41.78
CA GLU A 172 -34.19 50.42 -42.40
C GLU A 172 -32.69 50.25 -42.00
N GLU A 173 -31.66 50.36 -42.86
CA GLU A 173 -31.51 50.75 -44.28
C GLU A 173 -30.14 50.25 -44.82
N SER A 174 -30.16 49.61 -46.01
CA SER A 174 -29.25 49.84 -47.18
C SER A 174 -27.73 49.49 -47.09
N TRP A 175 -27.02 48.94 -48.10
CA TRP A 175 -27.19 48.66 -49.54
C TRP A 175 -26.47 47.30 -49.83
N ILE A 176 -27.11 46.27 -50.42
CA ILE A 176 -27.41 46.04 -51.87
C ILE A 176 -26.15 45.59 -52.64
N GLU A 177 -26.09 44.53 -53.46
CA GLU A 177 -27.06 43.67 -54.17
C GLU A 177 -26.34 42.31 -54.44
N ASN A 178 -26.91 41.14 -54.11
CA ASN A 178 -27.88 40.30 -54.85
C ASN A 178 -27.34 39.79 -56.22
N VAL A 179 -27.62 38.56 -56.68
CA VAL A 179 -28.91 37.99 -57.15
C VAL A 179 -28.51 36.59 -57.69
N LEU A 180 -28.96 35.44 -57.16
CA LEU A 180 -30.26 34.73 -57.23
C LEU A 180 -30.17 33.39 -58.01
N VAL A 181 -30.47 32.35 -57.23
CA VAL A 181 -31.11 31.04 -57.48
C VAL A 181 -32.48 31.27 -58.18
N PRO A 182 -33.15 30.39 -59.00
CA PRO A 182 -33.60 29.04 -58.55
C PRO A 182 -33.95 27.91 -59.58
N LYS A 183 -34.02 26.68 -59.02
CA LYS A 183 -35.01 25.57 -59.17
C LYS A 183 -36.12 25.71 -60.25
N ALA A 184 -36.68 24.68 -60.90
CA ALA A 184 -36.72 23.22 -60.71
C ALA A 184 -37.53 22.52 -61.86
N LYS A 185 -37.49 21.18 -61.83
CA LYS A 185 -38.51 20.15 -62.16
C LYS A 185 -38.27 19.23 -63.37
N ALA A 186 -38.56 17.96 -63.08
CA ALA A 186 -38.52 16.73 -63.86
C ALA A 186 -39.40 16.76 -65.12
N ASP A 187 -38.98 16.05 -66.17
CA ASP A 187 -39.57 14.77 -66.62
C ASP A 187 -38.82 14.21 -67.86
N ASP A 188 -38.83 12.87 -67.95
CA ASP A 188 -38.76 11.95 -69.10
C ASP A 188 -37.61 11.86 -70.13
N LEU A 189 -37.16 10.59 -70.22
CA LEU A 189 -36.61 9.75 -71.29
C LEU A 189 -35.77 10.31 -72.47
N GLU A 190 -34.57 9.71 -72.56
CA GLU A 190 -33.85 9.22 -73.75
C GLU A 190 -33.78 10.10 -75.01
N GLN A 191 -32.55 10.59 -75.31
CA GLN A 191 -31.82 10.24 -76.54
C GLN A 191 -30.37 10.77 -76.55
N GLN A 192 -29.43 9.83 -76.61
CA GLN A 192 -28.22 9.81 -77.45
C GLN A 192 -27.17 10.97 -77.40
N LEU A 193 -25.94 10.56 -77.01
CA LEU A 193 -24.60 10.93 -77.54
C LEU A 193 -23.62 11.64 -76.56
N LEU A 194 -22.56 10.90 -76.21
CA LEU A 194 -21.24 11.32 -75.68
C LEU A 194 -20.41 12.08 -76.76
N PRO A 195 -19.21 12.68 -76.48
CA PRO A 195 -18.41 12.71 -75.24
C PRO A 195 -17.74 14.07 -74.87
N ASN A 196 -17.47 14.28 -73.56
CA ASN A 196 -16.25 14.88 -72.95
C ASN A 196 -16.55 15.79 -71.75
N GLU A 197 -16.54 15.24 -70.53
CA GLU A 197 -16.24 15.99 -69.29
C GLU A 197 -15.49 15.06 -68.32
N ASP A 198 -14.32 15.47 -67.84
CA ASP A 198 -13.67 14.86 -66.68
C ASP A 198 -14.57 15.08 -65.45
N PRO A 199 -14.85 14.07 -64.61
CA PRO A 199 -15.84 14.20 -63.56
C PRO A 199 -15.40 15.23 -62.48
N PRO A 200 -16.32 16.10 -61.99
CA PRO A 200 -16.04 17.16 -61.02
C PRO A 200 -15.41 16.66 -59.69
N THR A 201 -15.55 15.38 -59.41
CA THR A 201 -15.01 14.69 -58.22
C THR A 201 -13.48 14.60 -58.19
N ILE A 202 -12.78 14.71 -59.33
CA ILE A 202 -11.31 14.55 -59.37
C ILE A 202 -10.56 15.81 -58.93
N SER A 203 -10.97 16.98 -59.41
CA SER A 203 -10.33 18.26 -59.09
C SER A 203 -10.52 18.62 -57.62
N GLU A 204 -11.72 18.35 -57.09
CA GLU A 204 -12.06 18.52 -55.67
C GLU A 204 -11.24 17.59 -54.76
N ALA A 205 -11.11 16.31 -55.12
CA ALA A 205 -10.29 15.35 -54.36
C ALA A 205 -8.82 15.78 -54.27
N LEU A 206 -8.24 16.29 -55.35
CA LEU A 206 -6.85 16.76 -55.38
C LEU A 206 -6.62 18.05 -54.60
N PHE A 207 -7.65 18.89 -54.46
CA PHE A 207 -7.62 20.08 -53.63
C PHE A 207 -7.72 19.74 -52.14
N LEU A 208 -8.63 18.84 -51.76
CA LEU A 208 -8.83 18.39 -50.38
C LEU A 208 -7.66 17.57 -49.84
N PHE A 209 -6.95 16.83 -50.71
CA PHE A 209 -5.84 15.95 -50.34
C PHE A 209 -4.58 16.27 -51.15
N PRO A 210 -3.75 17.24 -50.69
CA PRO A 210 -2.54 17.65 -51.42
C PRO A 210 -1.47 16.54 -51.50
N GLN A 211 -1.42 15.61 -50.53
CA GLN A 211 -0.50 14.47 -50.50
C GLN A 211 -1.23 13.13 -50.24
N PRO A 212 -2.02 12.64 -51.19
CA PRO A 212 -2.96 11.54 -50.93
C PRO A 212 -2.25 10.19 -50.72
N LYS A 213 -1.15 9.92 -51.43
CA LYS A 213 -0.36 8.68 -51.26
C LYS A 213 0.26 8.56 -49.86
N SER A 214 0.81 9.66 -49.35
CA SER A 214 1.40 9.75 -48.01
C SER A 214 0.32 9.55 -46.94
N LEU A 215 -0.83 10.20 -47.12
CA LEU A 215 -1.97 10.06 -46.23
C LEU A 215 -2.50 8.63 -46.19
N LEU A 216 -2.73 7.97 -47.34
CA LEU A 216 -3.14 6.57 -47.44
C LEU A 216 -2.16 5.62 -46.72
N THR A 217 -0.86 5.82 -46.94
CA THR A 217 0.19 5.03 -46.28
C THR A 217 0.10 5.18 -44.76
N ARG A 218 -0.04 6.42 -44.26
CA ARG A 218 -0.19 6.72 -42.82
C ARG A 218 -1.50 6.14 -42.25
N VAL A 219 -2.61 6.24 -42.98
CA VAL A 219 -3.91 5.66 -42.57
C VAL A 219 -3.79 4.16 -42.40
N ILE A 220 -3.29 3.45 -43.42
CA ILE A 220 -3.14 1.99 -43.37
C ILE A 220 -2.17 1.57 -42.27
N GLN A 221 -1.05 2.28 -42.10
CA GLN A 221 -0.08 1.98 -41.04
C GLN A 221 -0.70 2.15 -39.64
N VAL A 222 -1.51 3.18 -39.42
CA VAL A 222 -2.18 3.41 -38.14
C VAL A 222 -3.37 2.47 -37.94
N ALA A 223 -4.15 2.14 -38.97
CA ALA A 223 -5.35 1.32 -38.86
C ALA A 223 -5.03 -0.18 -38.70
N THR A 224 -4.01 -0.69 -39.38
CA THR A 224 -3.72 -2.13 -39.44
C THR A 224 -2.56 -2.55 -38.54
N SER A 225 -1.79 -1.60 -37.99
CA SER A 225 -0.55 -1.89 -37.24
C SER A 225 0.47 -2.74 -38.04
N SER A 226 0.29 -2.92 -39.35
CA SER A 226 1.09 -3.80 -40.21
C SER A 226 2.22 -3.06 -40.91
N ASN A 227 3.39 -3.71 -41.00
CA ASN A 227 4.51 -3.23 -41.83
C ASN A 227 4.37 -3.65 -43.31
N ARG A 228 3.33 -4.42 -43.66
CA ARG A 228 3.11 -4.97 -45.01
C ARG A 228 2.17 -4.10 -45.84
N ILE A 229 2.47 -2.81 -45.92
CA ILE A 229 1.63 -1.82 -46.62
C ILE A 229 1.48 -2.16 -48.11
N ARG A 230 2.50 -2.78 -48.72
CA ARG A 230 2.51 -3.19 -50.14
C ARG A 230 1.53 -4.31 -50.48
N GLU A 231 1.11 -5.10 -49.49
CA GLU A 231 0.10 -6.14 -49.68
C GLU A 231 -1.31 -5.53 -49.63
N ILE A 232 -1.49 -4.45 -48.87
CA ILE A 232 -2.79 -3.79 -48.61
C ILE A 232 -3.10 -2.71 -49.65
N ILE A 233 -2.07 -2.05 -50.20
CA ILE A 233 -2.18 -1.01 -51.22
C ILE A 233 -1.43 -1.46 -52.47
N GLN A 234 -2.14 -1.73 -53.56
CA GLN A 234 -1.55 -2.21 -54.81
C GLN A 234 -1.85 -1.23 -55.95
N PHE A 235 -0.80 -0.73 -56.61
CA PHE A 235 -0.93 0.13 -57.79
C PHE A 235 -0.56 -0.66 -59.05
N LYS A 236 -1.47 -0.75 -60.01
CA LYS A 236 -1.24 -1.33 -61.33
C LYS A 236 -1.40 -0.26 -62.40
N THR A 237 -0.31 0.16 -63.02
CA THR A 237 -0.35 1.15 -64.11
C THR A 237 -0.19 0.48 -65.47
N THR A 238 -1.10 0.75 -66.39
CA THR A 238 -1.09 0.27 -67.78
C THR A 238 -1.21 1.44 -68.77
N GLY A 239 -0.75 1.26 -70.02
CA GLY A 239 -0.95 2.25 -71.11
C GLY A 239 0.30 2.99 -71.61
N GLY A 240 0.18 3.52 -72.85
CA GLY A 240 1.23 4.23 -73.61
C GLY A 240 1.29 5.74 -73.33
N LYS A 241 0.73 6.57 -74.23
CA LYS A 241 0.70 8.06 -74.11
C LYS A 241 -0.17 8.59 -72.96
N LEU A 242 -1.22 7.84 -72.58
CA LEU A 242 -2.00 8.05 -71.37
C LEU A 242 -1.74 6.87 -70.43
N LYS A 243 -1.45 7.13 -69.17
CA LYS A 243 -1.24 6.12 -68.12
C LYS A 243 -2.55 5.95 -67.36
N LYS A 244 -3.11 4.74 -67.38
CA LYS A 244 -4.21 4.33 -66.51
C LYS A 244 -3.62 3.66 -65.29
N CYS A 245 -4.00 4.09 -64.10
CA CYS A 245 -3.62 3.48 -62.84
C CYS A 245 -4.85 2.93 -62.13
N ASP A 246 -4.82 1.65 -61.79
CA ASP A 246 -5.78 0.98 -60.91
C ASP A 246 -5.13 0.80 -59.53
N LEU A 247 -5.74 1.39 -58.51
CA LEU A 247 -5.35 1.30 -57.10
C LEU A 247 -6.31 0.36 -56.37
N THR A 248 -5.83 -0.80 -55.95
CA THR A 248 -6.60 -1.73 -55.10
C THR A 248 -6.21 -1.54 -53.64
N LEU A 249 -7.21 -1.30 -52.80
CA LEU A 249 -7.11 -1.10 -51.35
C LEU A 249 -7.84 -2.27 -50.68
N HIS A 250 -7.17 -3.08 -49.87
CA HIS A 250 -7.78 -4.23 -49.19
C HIS A 250 -8.33 -3.91 -47.78
N TRP A 251 -8.33 -2.64 -47.37
CA TRP A 251 -8.83 -2.20 -46.06
C TRP A 251 -9.59 -0.88 -46.21
N PRO A 252 -10.74 -0.67 -45.52
CA PRO A 252 -11.43 -1.60 -44.62
C PRO A 252 -12.03 -2.82 -45.33
N GLU A 253 -12.32 -2.69 -46.61
CA GLU A 253 -12.82 -3.72 -47.53
C GLU A 253 -12.07 -3.58 -48.86
N GLU A 254 -12.16 -4.59 -49.73
CA GLU A 254 -11.53 -4.55 -51.04
C GLU A 254 -12.21 -3.54 -51.97
N MET A 255 -11.50 -2.46 -52.30
CA MET A 255 -11.97 -1.38 -53.16
C MET A 255 -10.93 -1.07 -54.23
N THR A 256 -11.37 -0.86 -55.47
CA THR A 256 -10.47 -0.48 -56.58
C THR A 256 -10.83 0.90 -57.13
N PHE A 257 -9.82 1.75 -57.30
CA PHE A 257 -9.95 3.12 -57.81
C PHE A 257 -9.11 3.28 -59.07
N SER A 258 -9.73 3.65 -60.18
CA SER A 258 -9.06 3.83 -61.47
C SER A 258 -8.94 5.30 -61.84
N ALA A 259 -7.76 5.73 -62.29
CA ALA A 259 -7.57 7.09 -62.83
C ALA A 259 -6.64 7.09 -64.05
N THR A 260 -6.93 7.94 -65.02
CA THR A 260 -6.13 8.14 -66.23
C THR A 260 -5.45 9.50 -66.21
N ALA A 261 -4.16 9.56 -66.55
CA ALA A 261 -3.43 10.83 -66.63
C ALA A 261 -2.30 10.80 -67.67
N ARG A 262 -1.74 11.98 -67.95
CA ARG A 262 -0.62 12.18 -68.90
C ARG A 262 0.68 11.50 -68.46
N ASN A 263 0.85 11.22 -67.16
CA ASN A 263 2.01 10.51 -66.63
C ASN A 263 1.61 9.58 -65.47
N ARG A 264 2.48 8.62 -65.16
CA ARG A 264 2.23 7.59 -64.14
C ARG A 264 2.04 8.20 -62.74
N VAL A 265 2.86 9.18 -62.38
CA VAL A 265 2.83 9.80 -61.05
C VAL A 265 1.51 10.51 -60.79
N LEU A 266 1.00 11.23 -61.79
CA LEU A 266 -0.28 11.92 -61.74
C LEU A 266 -1.45 10.93 -61.71
N ALA A 267 -1.41 9.87 -62.53
CA ALA A 267 -2.46 8.83 -62.52
C ALA A 267 -2.55 8.14 -61.15
N GLU A 268 -1.41 7.76 -60.55
CA GLU A 268 -1.38 7.17 -59.22
C GLU A 268 -1.78 8.17 -58.12
N ARG A 269 -1.42 9.47 -58.26
CA ARG A 269 -1.81 10.53 -57.31
C ARG A 269 -3.32 10.77 -57.35
N THR A 270 -3.92 10.78 -58.53
CA THR A 270 -5.36 10.95 -58.73
C THR A 270 -6.13 9.75 -58.20
N ALA A 271 -5.70 8.52 -58.50
CA ALA A 271 -6.31 7.31 -57.94
C ALA A 271 -6.24 7.30 -56.40
N ALA A 272 -5.12 7.72 -55.82
CA ALA A 272 -4.97 7.88 -54.38
C ALA A 272 -5.86 8.97 -53.78
N ALA A 273 -6.06 10.10 -54.48
CA ALA A 273 -6.94 11.18 -54.01
C ALA A 273 -8.40 10.73 -53.97
N LEU A 274 -8.85 9.99 -54.99
CA LEU A 274 -10.18 9.37 -55.01
C LEU A 274 -10.37 8.38 -53.86
N ALA A 275 -9.35 7.57 -53.56
CA ALA A 275 -9.36 6.67 -52.41
C ALA A 275 -9.42 7.43 -51.07
N CYS A 276 -8.68 8.54 -50.90
CA CYS A 276 -8.78 9.39 -49.70
C CYS A 276 -10.15 10.05 -49.54
N MET A 277 -10.76 10.48 -50.64
CA MET A 277 -12.12 11.02 -50.63
C MET A 277 -13.14 9.96 -50.20
N LYS A 278 -12.99 8.72 -50.69
CA LYS A 278 -13.82 7.60 -50.23
C LYS A 278 -13.62 7.30 -48.74
N LEU A 279 -12.38 7.34 -48.24
CA LEU A 279 -12.11 7.19 -46.80
C LEU A 279 -12.75 8.33 -45.97
N LYS A 280 -12.83 9.55 -46.49
CA LYS A 280 -13.51 10.67 -45.84
C LYS A 280 -15.03 10.50 -45.82
N GLU A 281 -15.63 10.03 -46.92
CA GLU A 281 -17.06 9.67 -46.99
C GLU A 281 -17.42 8.59 -45.96
N LEU A 282 -16.52 7.62 -45.75
CA LEU A 282 -16.67 6.55 -44.75
C LEU A 282 -16.33 7.01 -43.31
N GLU A 283 -16.10 8.30 -43.07
CA GLU A 283 -15.71 8.87 -41.77
C GLU A 283 -14.43 8.26 -41.17
N LEU A 284 -13.52 7.74 -42.00
CA LEU A 284 -12.24 7.14 -41.59
C LEU A 284 -11.09 8.16 -41.50
N LEU A 285 -11.38 9.44 -41.70
CA LEU A 285 -10.47 10.56 -41.49
C LEU A 285 -11.11 11.54 -40.50
N ASP A 286 -10.29 12.30 -39.78
CA ASP A 286 -10.81 13.38 -38.93
C ASP A 286 -11.24 14.61 -39.75
N LYS A 287 -11.72 15.64 -39.05
CA LYS A 287 -12.22 16.89 -39.65
C LYS A 287 -11.15 17.64 -40.45
N ASP A 288 -9.87 17.41 -40.11
CA ASP A 288 -8.70 18.05 -40.71
C ASP A 288 -8.02 17.13 -41.75
N ASN A 289 -8.71 16.07 -42.21
CA ASN A 289 -8.21 15.07 -43.17
C ASN A 289 -6.98 14.29 -42.68
N ASN A 290 -6.79 14.14 -41.38
CA ASN A 290 -5.72 13.31 -40.80
C ASN A 290 -6.21 11.90 -40.45
N PRO A 291 -5.29 10.91 -40.33
CA PRO A 291 -5.64 9.58 -39.87
C PRO A 291 -6.24 9.61 -38.46
N LEU A 292 -7.32 8.85 -38.25
CA LEU A 292 -7.83 8.59 -36.91
C LEU A 292 -6.81 7.80 -36.08
N THR A 293 -6.99 7.79 -34.75
CA THR A 293 -6.21 6.90 -33.88
C THR A 293 -6.62 5.44 -34.13
N HIS A 294 -5.69 4.50 -33.94
CA HIS A 294 -5.97 3.06 -34.08
C HIS A 294 -7.18 2.60 -33.23
N ALA A 295 -7.39 3.18 -32.04
CA ALA A 295 -8.57 2.87 -31.23
C ALA A 295 -9.88 3.33 -31.87
N LYS A 296 -9.88 4.44 -32.62
CA LYS A 296 -11.06 4.91 -33.36
C LYS A 296 -11.35 4.04 -34.58
N TYR A 297 -10.32 3.57 -35.30
CA TYR A 297 -10.50 2.60 -36.39
C TYR A 297 -11.08 1.26 -35.87
N HIS A 298 -10.72 0.87 -34.65
CA HIS A 298 -11.21 -0.36 -34.00
C HIS A 298 -12.28 -0.06 -32.93
N ARG A 299 -13.11 0.99 -33.12
CA ARG A 299 -14.08 1.47 -32.12
C ARG A 299 -15.03 0.38 -31.63
N GLN A 300 -15.46 -0.52 -32.51
CA GLN A 300 -16.34 -1.64 -32.16
C GLN A 300 -15.62 -2.63 -31.22
N LYS A 301 -14.39 -3.06 -31.56
CA LYS A 301 -13.58 -3.94 -30.69
C LYS A 301 -13.25 -3.28 -29.34
N VAL A 302 -13.02 -1.97 -29.32
CA VAL A 302 -12.83 -1.20 -28.07
C VAL A 302 -14.13 -1.19 -27.24
N ARG A 303 -15.28 -0.99 -27.88
CA ARG A 303 -16.60 -1.02 -27.23
C ARG A 303 -16.88 -2.41 -26.64
N GLU A 304 -16.66 -3.47 -27.43
CA GLU A 304 -16.82 -4.85 -27.00
C GLU A 304 -15.90 -5.20 -25.82
N ALA A 305 -14.64 -4.75 -25.84
CA ALA A 305 -13.73 -4.93 -24.69
C ALA A 305 -14.25 -4.23 -23.42
N GLY A 306 -14.79 -3.01 -23.57
CA GLY A 306 -15.42 -2.28 -22.45
C GLY A 306 -16.76 -2.87 -21.98
N GLU A 307 -17.51 -3.55 -22.87
CA GLU A 307 -18.73 -4.26 -22.52
C GLU A 307 -18.45 -5.57 -21.79
N ARG A 308 -17.45 -6.35 -22.23
CA ARG A 308 -16.98 -7.55 -21.51
C ARG A 308 -16.57 -7.23 -20.08
N GLU A 309 -15.97 -6.07 -19.85
CA GLU A 309 -15.62 -5.58 -18.51
C GLU A 309 -16.83 -5.38 -17.59
N ARG A 310 -17.96 -4.91 -18.15
CA ARG A 310 -19.16 -4.58 -17.37
C ARG A 310 -20.06 -5.78 -17.08
N ARG A 311 -19.89 -6.87 -17.85
CA ARG A 311 -20.69 -8.08 -17.69
C ARG A 311 -20.26 -8.82 -16.41
N PRO A 312 -21.23 -9.17 -15.54
CA PRO A 312 -20.98 -10.08 -14.43
C PRO A 312 -20.29 -11.37 -14.91
N LEU A 313 -19.44 -11.94 -14.07
CA LEU A 313 -18.84 -13.25 -14.33
C LEU A 313 -19.88 -14.34 -14.05
N PRO A 314 -20.30 -15.16 -15.04
CA PRO A 314 -21.12 -16.32 -14.75
C PRO A 314 -20.30 -17.32 -13.90
N VAL A 315 -20.89 -17.82 -12.82
CA VAL A 315 -20.28 -18.86 -11.98
C VAL A 315 -21.26 -20.03 -11.92
N GLU A 316 -20.81 -21.20 -12.37
CA GLU A 316 -21.59 -22.43 -12.42
C GLU A 316 -20.96 -23.44 -11.46
N VAL A 317 -21.77 -23.96 -10.53
CA VAL A 317 -21.34 -24.98 -9.58
C VAL A 317 -21.92 -26.32 -10.04
N PRO A 318 -21.10 -27.38 -10.19
CA PRO A 318 -21.59 -28.71 -10.55
C PRO A 318 -22.69 -29.23 -9.62
N ASP A 319 -23.70 -29.91 -10.18
CA ASP A 319 -24.89 -30.39 -9.45
C ASP A 319 -24.54 -31.28 -8.25
N TYR A 320 -23.52 -32.14 -8.37
CA TYR A 320 -23.10 -33.03 -7.28
C TYR A 320 -22.53 -32.26 -6.07
N LEU A 321 -21.88 -31.12 -6.31
CA LEU A 321 -21.40 -30.24 -5.24
C LEU A 321 -22.56 -29.50 -4.58
N GLU A 322 -23.59 -29.12 -5.34
CA GLU A 322 -24.80 -28.58 -4.75
C GLU A 322 -25.49 -29.61 -3.83
N GLU A 323 -25.49 -30.88 -4.21
CA GLU A 323 -26.00 -31.98 -3.38
C GLU A 323 -25.17 -32.15 -2.09
N HIS A 324 -23.84 -32.21 -2.18
CA HIS A 324 -22.97 -32.26 -1.01
C HIS A 324 -23.17 -31.06 -0.06
N MET A 325 -23.38 -29.86 -0.61
CA MET A 325 -23.72 -28.67 0.19
C MET A 325 -25.04 -28.83 0.92
N ARG A 326 -26.08 -29.34 0.24
CA ARG A 326 -27.39 -29.61 0.86
C ARG A 326 -27.28 -30.66 1.97
N GLU A 327 -26.52 -31.73 1.75
CA GLU A 327 -26.28 -32.78 2.75
C GLU A 327 -25.56 -32.22 3.99
N TYR A 328 -24.52 -31.43 3.79
CA TYR A 328 -23.81 -30.77 4.89
C TYR A 328 -24.74 -29.85 5.69
N LEU A 329 -25.49 -28.98 5.00
CA LEU A 329 -26.40 -28.02 5.64
C LEU A 329 -27.61 -28.69 6.30
N ALA A 330 -28.04 -29.86 5.80
CA ALA A 330 -29.06 -30.68 6.46
C ALA A 330 -28.52 -31.32 7.75
N GLN A 331 -27.26 -31.76 7.74
CA GLN A 331 -26.60 -32.31 8.93
C GLN A 331 -26.27 -31.23 9.98
N TYR A 332 -25.88 -30.04 9.53
CA TYR A 332 -25.49 -28.91 10.38
C TYR A 332 -26.24 -27.63 9.97
N PRO A 333 -27.51 -27.47 10.40
CA PRO A 333 -28.31 -26.30 10.03
C PRO A 333 -27.74 -25.00 10.64
N VAL A 334 -27.26 -24.11 9.77
CA VAL A 334 -26.59 -22.86 10.19
C VAL A 334 -27.47 -21.96 11.05
N ALA A 335 -28.78 -21.90 10.76
CA ALA A 335 -29.72 -21.07 11.51
C ALA A 335 -29.78 -21.45 13.01
N THR A 336 -29.69 -22.75 13.32
CA THR A 336 -29.68 -23.25 14.70
C THR A 336 -28.40 -22.84 15.43
N GLU A 337 -27.26 -22.93 14.74
CA GLU A 337 -25.95 -22.57 15.31
C GLU A 337 -25.86 -21.07 15.58
N VAL A 338 -26.31 -20.25 14.65
CA VAL A 338 -26.43 -18.79 14.78
C VAL A 338 -27.28 -18.41 15.99
N GLN A 339 -28.46 -19.03 16.11
CA GLN A 339 -29.38 -18.75 17.21
C GLN A 339 -28.76 -19.09 18.57
N LYS A 340 -28.02 -20.21 18.64
CA LYS A 340 -27.29 -20.60 19.86
C LYS A 340 -26.23 -19.57 20.24
N LEU A 341 -25.43 -19.10 19.29
CA LEU A 341 -24.39 -18.09 19.55
C LEU A 341 -24.98 -16.76 20.00
N TRP A 342 -26.10 -16.33 19.42
CA TRP A 342 -26.80 -15.12 19.87
C TRP A 342 -27.30 -15.25 21.31
N GLN A 343 -27.85 -16.39 21.69
CA GLN A 343 -28.28 -16.65 23.07
C GLN A 343 -27.10 -16.65 24.05
N GLU A 344 -25.96 -17.22 23.65
CA GLU A 344 -24.73 -17.18 24.45
C GLU A 344 -24.18 -15.75 24.61
N GLU A 345 -24.27 -14.94 23.56
CA GLU A 345 -23.82 -13.54 23.56
C GLU A 345 -24.74 -12.63 24.40
N GLU A 346 -26.06 -12.81 24.33
CA GLU A 346 -27.02 -12.12 25.21
C GLU A 346 -26.80 -12.50 26.67
N ALA A 347 -26.54 -13.78 26.98
CA ALA A 347 -26.25 -14.24 28.33
C ALA A 347 -24.94 -13.64 28.88
N ARG A 348 -23.89 -13.53 28.05
CA ARG A 348 -22.63 -12.86 28.42
C ARG A 348 -22.83 -11.36 28.64
N GLY A 349 -23.60 -10.69 27.78
CA GLY A 349 -23.93 -9.27 27.93
C GLY A 349 -24.69 -8.96 29.22
N GLN A 350 -25.56 -9.87 29.68
CA GLN A 350 -26.27 -9.73 30.95
C GLN A 350 -25.40 -10.02 32.18
N GLN A 351 -24.40 -10.89 32.07
CA GLN A 351 -23.43 -11.14 33.14
C GLN A 351 -22.37 -10.04 33.26
N ALA A 352 -21.98 -9.39 32.15
CA ALA A 352 -21.00 -8.31 32.15
C ALA A 352 -21.47 -7.06 32.92
N VAL A 353 -22.78 -6.78 32.93
CA VAL A 353 -23.35 -5.65 33.70
C VAL A 353 -23.33 -5.89 35.22
N ASN A 354 -23.21 -7.14 35.67
CA ASN A 354 -23.06 -7.48 37.09
C ASN A 354 -21.59 -7.72 37.50
N LYS A 355 -20.64 -7.66 36.56
CA LYS A 355 -19.21 -7.93 36.80
C LYS A 355 -18.33 -6.68 36.82
N GLU A 356 -18.91 -5.49 36.64
CA GLU A 356 -18.20 -4.22 36.83
C GLU A 356 -17.99 -3.85 38.31
N GLU A 357 -18.44 -4.69 39.26
CA GLU A 357 -18.22 -4.50 40.72
C GLU A 357 -17.31 -5.58 41.36
N GLU A 358 -16.80 -6.58 40.61
CA GLU A 358 -15.96 -7.66 41.16
C GLU A 358 -14.52 -7.74 40.59
N ASP A 359 -14.14 -6.89 39.64
CA ASP A 359 -12.81 -6.90 39.00
C ASP A 359 -11.75 -6.07 39.77
N GLU A 360 -11.88 -5.90 41.09
CA GLU A 360 -10.83 -5.27 41.94
C GLU A 360 -9.86 -6.28 42.61
N GLU A 361 -9.99 -7.59 42.36
CA GLU A 361 -9.12 -8.60 43.00
C GLU A 361 -8.48 -9.62 42.02
N GLU A 362 -8.25 -9.27 40.75
CA GLU A 362 -7.26 -10.00 39.95
C GLU A 362 -5.86 -9.46 40.28
N GLU A 363 -5.12 -10.15 41.17
CA GLU A 363 -3.67 -9.99 41.28
C GLU A 363 -3.06 -10.29 39.90
N GLU A 364 -2.84 -9.27 39.07
CA GLU A 364 -2.14 -9.39 37.79
C GLU A 364 -0.85 -10.20 37.99
N HIS A 365 -0.76 -11.36 37.36
CA HIS A 365 0.46 -12.17 37.32
C HIS A 365 1.55 -11.44 36.52
N LEU A 366 2.19 -10.47 37.17
CA LEU A 366 3.27 -9.67 36.62
C LEU A 366 4.42 -10.57 36.19
N THR A 367 4.99 -10.28 35.02
CA THR A 367 6.22 -10.95 34.58
C THR A 367 7.44 -10.11 34.94
N ASP A 368 8.50 -10.76 35.42
CA ASP A 368 9.80 -10.15 35.63
C ASP A 368 10.41 -9.74 34.27
N ALA A 369 10.63 -8.44 34.09
CA ALA A 369 11.16 -7.89 32.85
C ALA A 369 12.62 -8.31 32.56
N ILE A 370 13.41 -8.76 33.56
CA ILE A 370 14.75 -9.30 33.33
C ILE A 370 14.69 -10.76 32.91
N THR A 371 14.07 -11.61 33.72
CA THR A 371 14.14 -13.08 33.56
C THR A 371 13.04 -13.65 32.66
N GLY A 372 11.92 -12.93 32.50
CA GLY A 372 10.72 -13.43 31.80
C GLY A 372 9.91 -14.45 32.59
N ARG A 373 10.20 -14.65 33.88
CA ARG A 373 9.46 -15.54 34.79
C ARG A 373 8.41 -14.75 35.58
N PRO A 374 7.46 -15.39 36.28
CA PRO A 374 6.57 -14.68 37.20
C PRO A 374 7.37 -13.81 38.18
N TYR A 375 6.98 -12.54 38.30
CA TYR A 375 7.64 -11.58 39.15
C TYR A 375 7.45 -11.95 40.61
N ARG A 376 8.56 -12.01 41.35
CA ARG A 376 8.57 -12.22 42.80
C ARG A 376 9.48 -11.20 43.45
N HIS A 377 8.95 -10.48 44.43
CA HIS A 377 9.74 -9.55 45.23
C HIS A 377 10.76 -10.32 46.07
N LEU A 378 12.00 -9.82 46.12
CA LEU A 378 13.03 -10.37 47.01
C LEU A 378 12.67 -10.03 48.45
N SER A 379 12.77 -10.99 49.38
CA SER A 379 12.70 -10.67 50.81
C SER A 379 13.89 -9.81 51.21
N GLU A 380 13.78 -9.02 52.29
CA GLU A 380 14.91 -8.21 52.79
C GLU A 380 16.16 -9.06 53.06
N HIS A 381 15.97 -10.29 53.53
CA HIS A 381 17.08 -11.21 53.80
C HIS A 381 17.77 -11.66 52.52
N GLU A 382 17.00 -12.08 51.51
CA GLU A 382 17.51 -12.45 50.19
C GLU A 382 18.22 -11.27 49.52
N ALA A 383 17.64 -10.07 49.60
CA ALA A 383 18.22 -8.85 49.04
C ALA A 383 19.56 -8.47 49.73
N ARG A 384 19.66 -8.59 51.06
CA ARG A 384 20.91 -8.34 51.80
C ARG A 384 21.99 -9.37 51.44
N GLN A 385 21.65 -10.66 51.43
CA GLN A 385 22.59 -11.71 51.04
C GLN A 385 23.09 -11.53 49.61
N LEU A 386 22.17 -11.23 48.69
CA LEU A 386 22.47 -10.99 47.28
C LEU A 386 23.38 -9.78 47.11
N SER A 387 23.09 -8.67 47.79
CA SER A 387 23.91 -7.46 47.72
C SER A 387 25.31 -7.68 48.28
N ALA A 388 25.43 -8.37 49.43
CA ALA A 388 26.73 -8.72 50.00
C ALA A 388 27.56 -9.59 49.05
N ARG A 389 26.93 -10.58 48.39
CA ARG A 389 27.60 -11.44 47.42
C ARG A 389 28.06 -10.66 46.18
N LEU A 390 27.20 -9.78 45.64
CA LEU A 390 27.55 -8.95 44.49
C LEU A 390 28.71 -8.00 44.82
N GLN A 391 28.73 -7.45 46.03
CA GLN A 391 29.81 -6.59 46.52
C GLN A 391 31.13 -7.36 46.62
N GLU A 392 31.13 -8.56 47.23
CA GLU A 392 32.31 -9.43 47.32
C GLU A 392 32.82 -9.82 45.92
N GLU A 393 31.93 -10.21 45.01
CA GLU A 393 32.27 -10.53 43.61
C GLU A 393 32.89 -9.32 42.89
N TRP A 394 32.37 -8.12 43.13
CA TRP A 394 32.87 -6.87 42.53
C TRP A 394 34.26 -6.49 43.04
N GLU A 395 34.47 -6.55 44.36
CA GLU A 395 35.75 -6.24 45.01
C GLU A 395 36.83 -7.27 44.63
N ARG A 396 36.46 -8.56 44.55
CA ARG A 396 37.38 -9.65 44.18
C ARG A 396 37.87 -9.55 42.74
N VAL A 397 36.98 -9.22 41.81
CA VAL A 397 37.33 -9.13 40.38
C VAL A 397 38.01 -7.80 40.07
N SER A 398 37.69 -6.74 40.82
CA SER A 398 38.09 -5.35 40.56
C SER A 398 38.11 -5.07 39.06
N PRO A 399 36.95 -5.16 38.36
CA PRO A 399 36.91 -5.15 36.91
C PRO A 399 37.55 -3.87 36.38
N GLY A 400 38.82 -3.93 35.97
CA GLY A 400 39.57 -2.77 35.51
C GLY A 400 39.03 -2.28 34.18
N LEU A 401 38.87 -0.96 34.02
CA LEU A 401 38.63 -0.35 32.72
C LEU A 401 39.98 -0.42 31.97
N SER A 402 40.13 -1.37 31.03
CA SER A 402 41.40 -1.57 30.32
C SER A 402 41.81 -0.40 29.43
N VAL A 403 40.86 0.47 29.09
CA VAL A 403 41.03 1.68 28.28
C VAL A 403 40.14 2.77 28.88
N GLU A 404 40.72 3.93 29.16
CA GLU A 404 39.99 5.12 29.60
C GLU A 404 39.21 5.71 28.43
N LEU A 405 37.90 5.87 28.60
CA LEU A 405 36.99 6.45 27.63
C LEU A 405 36.53 7.84 28.11
N PRO A 406 36.17 8.77 27.21
CA PRO A 406 35.79 10.13 27.59
C PRO A 406 34.69 10.23 28.65
N VAL A 407 33.73 9.29 28.64
CA VAL A 407 32.65 9.26 29.65
C VAL A 407 33.15 8.91 31.06
N ASP A 408 34.30 8.26 31.20
CA ASP A 408 34.84 7.83 32.50
C ASP A 408 35.18 9.03 33.39
N ALA A 409 35.74 10.10 32.80
CA ALA A 409 36.01 11.38 33.49
C ALA A 409 34.73 12.10 33.96
N HIS A 410 33.57 11.72 33.42
CA HIS A 410 32.26 12.28 33.77
C HIS A 410 31.41 11.35 34.64
N ARG A 411 31.96 10.20 35.10
CA ARG A 411 31.24 9.20 35.92
C ARG A 411 30.46 9.84 37.06
N GLN A 412 31.13 10.62 37.92
CA GLN A 412 30.51 11.17 39.12
C GLN A 412 29.35 12.11 38.79
N ARG A 413 29.52 12.93 37.74
CA ARG A 413 28.46 13.84 37.27
C ARG A 413 27.24 13.05 36.78
N VAL A 414 27.46 12.04 35.93
CA VAL A 414 26.37 11.18 35.42
C VAL A 414 25.60 10.53 36.57
N ILE A 415 26.29 9.93 37.53
CA ILE A 415 25.65 9.27 38.68
C ILE A 415 24.86 10.27 39.52
N SER A 416 25.45 11.43 39.85
CA SER A 416 24.79 12.45 40.68
C SER A 416 23.49 12.99 40.05
N GLU A 417 23.49 13.17 38.73
CA GLU A 417 22.32 13.66 37.98
C GLU A 417 21.23 12.57 37.90
N VAL A 418 21.63 11.31 37.68
CA VAL A 418 20.67 10.19 37.66
C VAL A 418 20.09 9.91 39.05
N GLN A 419 20.82 10.17 40.13
CA GLN A 419 20.30 10.04 41.51
C GLN A 419 19.37 11.19 41.89
N SER A 420 19.65 12.41 41.43
CA SER A 420 18.86 13.61 41.77
C SER A 420 17.63 13.81 40.87
N SER A 421 17.63 13.26 39.66
CA SER A 421 16.51 13.37 38.72
C SER A 421 15.97 12.00 38.30
N ARG A 422 14.65 11.91 38.07
CA ARG A 422 14.01 10.68 37.57
C ARG A 422 14.25 10.45 36.09
N VAL A 423 14.52 11.50 35.33
CA VAL A 423 14.86 11.43 33.90
C VAL A 423 16.13 12.24 33.65
N VAL A 424 17.07 11.71 32.87
CA VAL A 424 18.30 12.43 32.48
C VAL A 424 18.59 12.21 31.01
N VAL A 425 18.92 13.27 30.28
CA VAL A 425 19.44 13.18 28.91
C VAL A 425 20.96 13.22 28.95
N ILE A 426 21.60 12.15 28.47
CA ILE A 426 23.05 12.07 28.34
C ILE A 426 23.44 12.20 26.88
N ALA A 427 24.13 13.29 26.58
CA ALA A 427 24.42 13.70 25.24
C ALA A 427 25.93 13.69 25.01
N GLY A 428 26.41 12.80 24.15
CA GLY A 428 27.84 12.73 23.84
C GLY A 428 28.09 12.04 22.52
N GLU A 429 29.14 12.39 21.82
CA GLU A 429 29.38 11.94 20.45
C GLU A 429 29.61 10.42 20.35
N THR A 430 29.63 9.89 19.13
CA THR A 430 29.94 8.47 18.93
C THR A 430 31.37 8.17 19.40
N GLY A 431 31.56 7.03 20.08
CA GLY A 431 32.88 6.62 20.57
C GLY A 431 33.22 7.11 21.98
N CYS A 432 32.41 7.96 22.61
CA CYS A 432 32.70 8.45 23.96
C CYS A 432 32.42 7.43 25.09
N GLY A 433 31.86 6.25 24.78
CA GLY A 433 31.69 5.14 25.72
C GLY A 433 30.34 5.04 26.45
N LYS A 434 29.33 5.88 26.13
CA LYS A 434 28.02 5.92 26.82
C LYS A 434 27.39 4.53 27.01
N THR A 435 27.22 3.83 25.90
CA THR A 435 26.51 2.55 25.79
C THR A 435 27.13 1.42 26.61
N THR A 436 28.46 1.40 26.76
CA THR A 436 29.18 0.36 27.51
C THR A 436 29.41 0.74 28.97
N ARG A 437 29.64 2.03 29.26
CA ARG A 437 30.05 2.50 30.59
C ARG A 437 28.88 2.90 31.49
N ILE A 438 27.86 3.59 30.98
CA ILE A 438 26.81 4.17 31.81
C ILE A 438 25.96 3.11 32.53
N PRO A 439 25.45 2.06 31.85
CA PRO A 439 24.71 1.00 32.55
C PRO A 439 25.56 0.33 33.64
N ARG A 440 26.86 0.16 33.40
CA ARG A 440 27.80 -0.38 34.37
C ARG A 440 27.98 0.57 35.57
N PHE A 441 28.11 1.88 35.35
CA PHE A 441 28.23 2.85 36.43
C PHE A 441 27.03 2.81 37.39
N LEU A 442 25.83 2.68 36.85
CA LEU A 442 24.59 2.59 37.64
C LEU A 442 24.57 1.34 38.53
N LEU A 443 24.94 0.19 37.97
CA LEU A 443 25.03 -1.06 38.73
C LEU A 443 26.17 -1.04 39.74
N GLU A 444 27.36 -0.57 39.34
CA GLU A 444 28.54 -0.47 40.19
C GLU A 444 28.27 0.37 41.44
N GLU A 445 27.65 1.53 41.27
CA GLU A 445 27.34 2.43 42.38
C GLU A 445 26.40 1.75 43.39
N SER A 446 25.35 1.10 42.89
CA SER A 446 24.38 0.39 43.73
C SER A 446 25.03 -0.80 44.46
N VAL A 447 25.92 -1.53 43.80
CA VAL A 447 26.66 -2.64 44.41
C VAL A 447 27.60 -2.12 45.52
N ARG A 448 28.33 -1.04 45.27
CA ARG A 448 29.22 -0.42 46.27
C ARG A 448 28.46 0.19 47.46
N ALA A 449 27.23 0.63 47.25
CA ALA A 449 26.34 1.11 48.31
C ALA A 449 25.71 -0.02 49.13
N GLY A 450 25.93 -1.30 48.78
CA GLY A 450 25.30 -2.44 49.45
C GLY A 450 23.83 -2.68 49.03
N GLU A 451 23.41 -2.07 47.92
CA GLU A 451 22.04 -2.11 47.39
C GLU A 451 21.94 -2.86 46.05
N GLY A 452 23.00 -3.58 45.65
CA GLY A 452 23.12 -4.23 44.35
C GLY A 452 21.93 -5.12 43.97
N ALA A 453 21.30 -5.79 44.93
CA ALA A 453 20.11 -6.64 44.72
C ALA A 453 18.87 -5.89 44.24
N THR A 454 18.81 -4.57 44.43
CA THR A 454 17.68 -3.74 43.99
C THR A 454 17.93 -3.09 42.62
N CYS A 455 19.17 -3.13 42.14
CA CYS A 455 19.55 -2.52 40.87
C CYS A 455 19.36 -3.50 39.70
N ASN A 456 18.29 -3.30 38.94
CA ASN A 456 18.07 -3.94 37.64
C ASN A 456 17.99 -2.86 36.55
N VAL A 457 18.84 -2.99 35.53
CA VAL A 457 18.96 -2.02 34.44
C VAL A 457 18.58 -2.69 33.13
N VAL A 458 17.60 -2.11 32.43
CA VAL A 458 17.26 -2.48 31.06
C VAL A 458 17.85 -1.46 30.11
N VAL A 459 18.56 -1.91 29.08
CA VAL A 459 19.17 -1.03 28.08
C VAL A 459 18.59 -1.35 26.71
N THR A 460 17.89 -0.40 26.10
CA THR A 460 17.36 -0.59 24.75
C THR A 460 18.37 -0.20 23.69
N GLN A 461 18.41 -0.96 22.61
CA GLN A 461 19.17 -0.65 21.39
C GLN A 461 18.24 -0.70 20.18
N PRO A 462 18.42 0.18 19.18
CA PRO A 462 17.58 0.15 17.98
C PRO A 462 17.81 -1.12 17.14
N ARG A 463 19.03 -1.68 17.15
CA ARG A 463 19.41 -2.81 16.29
C ARG A 463 19.81 -4.05 17.09
N ARG A 464 19.43 -5.22 16.56
CA ARG A 464 19.73 -6.54 17.16
C ARG A 464 21.23 -6.76 17.34
N ILE A 465 22.03 -6.45 16.32
CA ILE A 465 23.48 -6.64 16.37
C ILE A 465 24.13 -5.79 17.47
N SER A 466 23.65 -4.55 17.67
CA SER A 466 24.14 -3.65 18.71
C SER A 466 23.82 -4.19 20.10
N ALA A 467 22.59 -4.64 20.36
CA ALA A 467 22.21 -5.24 21.64
C ALA A 467 23.11 -6.43 22.00
N VAL A 468 23.33 -7.35 21.05
CA VAL A 468 24.16 -8.55 21.26
C VAL A 468 25.62 -8.17 21.47
N SER A 469 26.21 -7.36 20.59
CA SER A 469 27.64 -7.03 20.66
C SER A 469 27.98 -6.20 21.90
N VAL A 470 27.13 -5.24 22.27
CA VAL A 470 27.30 -4.42 23.47
C VAL A 470 27.18 -5.29 24.71
N ALA A 471 26.17 -6.16 24.81
CA ALA A 471 26.02 -7.06 25.96
C ALA A 471 27.25 -7.96 26.14
N GLN A 472 27.77 -8.53 25.04
CA GLN A 472 28.98 -9.36 25.08
C GLN A 472 30.20 -8.54 25.51
N ARG A 473 30.35 -7.31 25.00
CA ARG A 473 31.44 -6.41 25.38
C ARG A 473 31.36 -6.04 26.86
N VAL A 474 30.19 -5.66 27.36
CA VAL A 474 29.99 -5.30 28.77
C VAL A 474 30.20 -6.53 29.66
N ALA A 475 29.68 -7.71 29.31
CA ALA A 475 29.92 -8.95 30.04
C ALA A 475 31.42 -9.29 30.13
N HIS A 476 32.18 -9.06 29.06
CA HIS A 476 33.63 -9.24 29.06
C HIS A 476 34.34 -8.24 29.99
N GLU A 477 33.93 -6.97 29.96
CA GLU A 477 34.49 -5.92 30.83
C GLU A 477 34.11 -6.07 32.31
N MET A 478 33.01 -6.75 32.62
CA MET A 478 32.58 -7.08 33.99
C MET A 478 33.35 -8.27 34.59
N GLY A 479 34.07 -9.02 33.77
CA GLY A 479 34.90 -10.15 34.20
C GLY A 479 34.13 -11.45 34.50
N PRO A 480 34.83 -12.57 34.75
CA PRO A 480 34.22 -13.91 34.77
C PRO A 480 33.18 -14.16 35.86
N ALA A 481 33.28 -13.50 37.02
CA ALA A 481 32.34 -13.69 38.13
C ALA A 481 31.00 -12.98 37.89
N LEU A 482 31.04 -11.79 37.29
CA LEU A 482 29.86 -10.93 37.07
C LEU A 482 29.28 -11.02 35.65
N LYS A 483 29.91 -11.77 34.75
CA LYS A 483 29.43 -11.94 33.36
C LYS A 483 27.98 -12.44 33.27
N SER A 484 27.53 -13.23 34.25
CA SER A 484 26.17 -13.81 34.29
C SER A 484 25.11 -12.79 34.69
N SER A 485 25.52 -11.66 35.28
CA SER A 485 24.63 -10.52 35.54
C SER A 485 24.29 -9.75 34.27
N VAL A 486 25.00 -9.97 33.17
CA VAL A 486 24.77 -9.30 31.88
C VAL A 486 24.15 -10.27 30.90
N GLY A 487 23.00 -9.91 30.36
CA GLY A 487 22.33 -10.69 29.33
C GLY A 487 21.81 -9.83 28.20
N TYR A 488 21.28 -10.49 27.17
CA TYR A 488 20.58 -9.82 26.10
C TYR A 488 19.32 -10.55 25.66
N GLN A 489 18.37 -9.80 25.10
CA GLN A 489 17.17 -10.35 24.50
C GLN A 489 16.80 -9.61 23.22
N VAL A 490 16.87 -10.31 22.09
CA VAL A 490 16.50 -9.79 20.78
C VAL A 490 15.56 -10.76 20.08
N ARG A 491 14.92 -10.32 18.99
CA ARG A 491 14.07 -11.21 18.18
C ARG A 491 14.86 -12.47 17.76
N LEU A 492 14.28 -13.65 17.97
CA LEU A 492 14.86 -14.98 17.68
C LEU A 492 16.07 -15.43 18.53
N GLU A 493 16.58 -14.60 19.44
CA GLU A 493 17.75 -14.95 20.24
C GLU A 493 17.68 -14.32 21.63
N SER A 494 17.68 -15.15 22.68
CA SER A 494 17.46 -14.71 24.05
C SER A 494 18.46 -15.40 24.98
N ARG A 495 19.20 -14.61 25.75
CA ARG A 495 20.11 -15.03 26.82
C ARG A 495 20.00 -14.03 27.98
N PRO A 496 18.86 -13.96 28.68
CA PRO A 496 18.71 -13.07 29.82
C PRO A 496 19.56 -13.57 31.00
N PRO A 497 19.86 -12.69 31.98
CA PRO A 497 20.42 -13.12 33.26
C PRO A 497 19.53 -14.18 33.93
N GLU A 498 20.13 -15.12 34.66
CA GLU A 498 19.41 -16.24 35.30
C GLU A 498 18.49 -15.78 36.46
N ARG A 499 18.81 -14.63 37.06
CA ARG A 499 18.07 -14.04 38.19
C ARG A 499 18.01 -12.52 38.06
N SER A 500 17.00 -11.94 38.70
CA SER A 500 16.92 -10.51 38.98
C SER A 500 17.65 -10.14 40.27
N GLY A 501 18.04 -8.88 40.35
CA GLY A 501 18.78 -8.28 41.46
C GLY A 501 20.28 -8.20 41.17
N GLY A 502 20.69 -7.07 40.62
CA GLY A 502 22.06 -6.81 40.16
C GLY A 502 22.27 -7.13 38.69
N ALA A 503 21.24 -6.99 37.85
CA ALA A 503 21.21 -7.45 36.46
C ALA A 503 21.24 -6.32 35.43
N LEU A 504 21.95 -6.54 34.31
CA LEU A 504 21.94 -5.71 33.10
C LEU A 504 21.33 -6.51 31.95
N LEU A 505 20.19 -6.06 31.40
CA LEU A 505 19.57 -6.68 30.25
C LEU A 505 19.59 -5.73 29.04
N PHE A 506 20.36 -6.09 28.01
CA PHE A 506 20.36 -5.37 26.74
C PHE A 506 19.32 -5.96 25.78
N LEU A 507 18.43 -5.14 25.24
CA LEU A 507 17.37 -5.65 24.38
C LEU A 507 17.03 -4.68 23.25
N THR A 508 16.33 -5.17 22.24
CA THR A 508 15.75 -4.26 21.23
C THR A 508 14.52 -3.56 21.78
N VAL A 509 14.26 -2.32 21.34
CA VAL A 509 13.09 -1.52 21.76
C VAL A 509 11.78 -2.32 21.71
N GLY A 510 11.51 -3.03 20.60
CA GLY A 510 10.30 -3.84 20.45
C GLY A 510 10.16 -5.00 21.45
N VAL A 511 11.25 -5.50 22.04
CA VAL A 511 11.19 -6.51 23.12
C VAL A 511 10.74 -5.86 24.43
N LEU A 512 11.15 -4.62 24.71
CA LEU A 512 10.69 -3.89 25.88
C LEU A 512 9.20 -3.53 25.77
N LEU A 513 8.75 -3.10 24.58
CA LEU A 513 7.33 -2.87 24.32
C LEU A 513 6.50 -4.11 24.65
N ARG A 514 6.93 -5.31 24.25
CA ARG A 514 6.25 -6.54 24.65
C ARG A 514 6.25 -6.78 26.16
N LYS A 515 7.37 -6.54 26.85
CA LYS A 515 7.45 -6.70 28.31
C LYS A 515 6.55 -5.72 29.06
N LEU A 516 6.31 -4.52 28.51
CA LEU A 516 5.36 -3.54 29.04
C LEU A 516 3.90 -4.01 28.95
N GLN A 517 3.59 -5.07 28.18
CA GLN A 517 2.24 -5.63 28.12
C GLN A 517 1.91 -6.43 29.39
N SER A 518 2.89 -7.18 29.93
CA SER A 518 2.71 -7.99 31.14
C SER A 518 3.29 -7.35 32.41
N ASN A 519 3.97 -6.21 32.28
CA ASN A 519 4.47 -5.42 33.39
C ASN A 519 4.47 -3.92 33.02
N PRO A 520 3.29 -3.26 32.95
CA PRO A 520 3.14 -1.88 32.47
C PRO A 520 3.89 -0.83 33.31
N SER A 521 3.98 -1.07 34.61
CA SER A 521 4.69 -0.20 35.57
C SER A 521 6.19 -0.52 35.68
N LEU A 522 6.68 -1.54 34.96
CA LEU A 522 8.07 -2.05 35.06
C LEU A 522 8.51 -2.32 36.51
N LYS A 523 7.62 -2.91 37.32
CA LYS A 523 7.94 -3.35 38.69
C LYS A 523 9.16 -4.26 38.68
N GLY A 524 10.08 -4.00 39.62
CA GLY A 524 11.37 -4.70 39.73
C GLY A 524 12.50 -4.13 38.87
N ILE A 525 12.23 -3.14 38.00
CA ILE A 525 13.25 -2.43 37.23
C ILE A 525 13.57 -1.09 37.88
N SER A 526 14.84 -0.87 38.17
CA SER A 526 15.34 0.39 38.76
C SER A 526 15.62 1.46 37.70
N HIS A 527 16.19 1.04 36.56
CA HIS A 527 16.65 1.95 35.51
C HIS A 527 16.27 1.42 34.13
N VAL A 528 15.73 2.31 33.29
CA VAL A 528 15.60 2.07 31.85
C VAL A 528 16.52 3.05 31.12
N VAL A 529 17.47 2.51 30.37
CA VAL A 529 18.38 3.27 29.52
C VAL A 529 17.91 3.13 28.08
N VAL A 530 17.43 4.23 27.49
CA VAL A 530 17.05 4.27 26.08
C VAL A 530 18.24 4.80 25.30
N ASP A 531 18.94 3.92 24.58
CA ASP A 531 20.09 4.33 23.77
C ASP A 531 19.70 4.71 22.34
N GLU A 532 20.53 5.53 21.72
CA GLU A 532 20.38 6.03 20.36
C GLU A 532 18.99 6.64 20.06
N VAL A 533 18.44 7.36 21.04
CA VAL A 533 17.10 8.01 20.97
C VAL A 533 16.97 8.92 19.74
N HIS A 534 18.08 9.39 19.23
CA HIS A 534 18.17 10.26 18.08
C HIS A 534 17.89 9.61 16.72
N GLU A 535 17.83 8.27 16.63
CA GLU A 535 17.40 7.59 15.39
C GLU A 535 15.90 7.82 15.11
N ARG A 536 15.09 8.18 16.12
CA ARG A 536 13.66 8.51 16.00
C ARG A 536 12.83 7.45 15.25
N ASP A 537 13.12 6.17 15.52
CA ASP A 537 12.33 5.01 15.09
C ASP A 537 10.95 5.01 15.77
N VAL A 538 9.93 4.52 15.07
CA VAL A 538 8.52 4.47 15.54
C VAL A 538 8.40 3.85 16.94
N ASN A 539 9.09 2.74 17.18
CA ASN A 539 9.00 2.02 18.45
C ASN A 539 9.67 2.79 19.58
N THR A 540 10.71 3.58 19.28
CA THR A 540 11.40 4.40 20.28
C THR A 540 10.49 5.52 20.73
N ASP A 541 9.86 6.23 19.80
CA ASP A 541 8.92 7.30 20.13
C ASP A 541 7.70 6.77 20.91
N LEU A 542 7.19 5.59 20.55
CA LEU A 542 6.14 4.89 21.33
C LEU A 542 6.63 4.54 22.75
N LEU A 543 7.83 3.97 22.88
CA LEU A 543 8.42 3.63 24.18
C LEU A 543 8.56 4.87 25.07
N LEU A 544 8.99 6.01 24.52
CA LEU A 544 9.12 7.25 25.29
C LEU A 544 7.76 7.73 25.83
N ALA A 545 6.67 7.56 25.08
CA ALA A 545 5.32 7.86 25.56
C ALA A 545 4.89 6.91 26.69
N LEU A 546 5.11 5.61 26.53
CA LEU A 546 4.77 4.62 27.55
C LEU A 546 5.60 4.80 28.84
N LEU A 547 6.89 5.12 28.72
CA LEU A 547 7.73 5.41 29.89
C LEU A 547 7.23 6.62 30.69
N ARG A 548 6.59 7.62 30.06
CA ARG A 548 5.96 8.71 30.81
C ARG A 548 4.80 8.23 31.67
N SER A 549 4.05 7.22 31.23
CA SER A 549 3.01 6.57 32.03
C SER A 549 3.63 5.71 33.12
N SER A 550 4.60 4.84 32.79
CA SER A 550 5.29 3.99 33.78
C SER A 550 5.97 4.81 34.88
N LEU A 551 6.54 5.98 34.55
CA LEU A 551 7.13 6.89 35.54
C LEU A 551 6.09 7.44 36.54
N LYS A 552 4.82 7.61 36.14
CA LYS A 552 3.76 8.04 37.06
C LYS A 552 3.36 6.93 38.04
N GLU A 553 3.31 5.69 37.55
CA GLU A 553 2.87 4.52 38.33
C GLU A 553 3.96 3.93 39.21
N ASN A 554 5.22 3.98 38.76
CA ASN A 554 6.37 3.46 39.50
C ASN A 554 7.28 4.61 39.92
N PRO A 555 7.26 5.04 41.21
CA PRO A 555 8.03 6.19 41.69
C PRO A 555 9.53 5.92 41.75
N ASP A 556 9.95 4.67 41.88
CA ASP A 556 11.36 4.26 42.00
C ASP A 556 12.06 4.17 40.64
N LEU A 557 11.29 4.08 39.54
CA LEU A 557 11.82 4.00 38.20
C LEU A 557 12.56 5.28 37.79
N ARG A 558 13.77 5.11 37.24
CA ARG A 558 14.58 6.15 36.61
C ARG A 558 14.81 5.87 35.14
N VAL A 559 14.83 6.91 34.31
CA VAL A 559 15.02 6.82 32.86
C VAL A 559 16.24 7.61 32.41
N VAL A 560 17.11 6.98 31.64
CA VAL A 560 18.31 7.61 31.07
C VAL A 560 18.21 7.59 29.55
N LEU A 561 18.15 8.76 28.93
CA LEU A 561 18.06 8.92 27.48
C LEU A 561 19.45 9.22 26.92
N MET A 562 19.99 8.34 26.08
CA MET A 562 21.31 8.54 25.47
C MET A 562 21.17 8.93 24.00
N SER A 563 21.90 9.98 23.61
CA SER A 563 21.86 10.52 22.25
C SER A 563 23.26 10.96 21.79
N ALA A 564 23.65 10.51 20.60
CA ALA A 564 24.91 10.92 19.97
C ALA A 564 24.80 12.29 19.27
N THR A 565 23.76 12.42 18.48
CA THR A 565 23.39 13.64 17.73
C THR A 565 21.90 13.90 17.99
N GLY A 566 21.36 15.09 17.72
CA GLY A 566 19.92 15.34 17.92
C GLY A 566 19.55 16.52 18.82
N ASP A 567 18.26 16.86 18.81
CA ASP A 567 17.66 17.91 19.63
C ASP A 567 17.46 17.45 21.09
N LYS A 568 18.54 17.50 21.86
CA LYS A 568 18.58 17.15 23.29
C LYS A 568 17.61 18.01 24.10
N GLN A 569 17.37 19.24 23.65
CA GLN A 569 16.52 20.21 24.33
C GLN A 569 15.05 19.80 24.21
N ARG A 570 14.61 19.41 23.01
CA ARG A 570 13.26 18.87 22.79
C ARG A 570 12.98 17.62 23.62
N LEU A 571 13.96 16.71 23.76
CA LEU A 571 13.85 15.55 24.65
C LEU A 571 13.71 15.95 26.12
N SER A 572 14.49 16.94 26.57
CA SER A 572 14.40 17.49 27.92
C SER A 572 13.02 18.09 28.19
N GLU A 573 12.53 18.95 27.29
CA GLU A 573 11.23 19.61 27.38
C GLU A 573 10.08 18.61 27.41
N TYR A 574 10.13 17.56 26.58
CA TYR A 574 9.12 16.51 26.55
C TYR A 574 8.97 15.76 27.88
N PHE A 575 10.08 15.59 28.62
CA PHE A 575 10.10 15.02 29.97
C PHE A 575 10.07 16.07 31.09
N GLY A 576 9.55 17.28 30.81
CA GLY A 576 9.33 18.31 31.82
C GLY A 576 10.56 19.13 32.20
N GLY A 577 11.51 19.30 31.28
CA GLY A 577 12.74 20.09 31.48
C GLY A 577 13.83 19.32 32.23
N CYS A 578 13.97 18.02 31.97
CA CYS A 578 14.94 17.18 32.69
C CYS A 578 16.41 17.53 32.38
N PRO A 579 17.37 17.27 33.28
CA PRO A 579 18.76 17.70 33.12
C PRO A 579 19.45 17.05 31.90
N ILE A 580 20.34 17.83 31.28
CA ILE A 580 21.15 17.40 30.12
C ILE A 580 22.63 17.35 30.52
N VAL A 581 23.21 16.14 30.54
CA VAL A 581 24.63 15.92 30.78
C VAL A 581 25.36 15.82 29.46
N LYS A 582 26.26 16.78 29.19
CA LYS A 582 27.12 16.76 28.00
C LYS A 582 28.42 16.01 28.29
N VAL A 583 28.70 14.99 27.49
CA VAL A 583 29.94 14.22 27.50
C VAL A 583 30.70 14.54 26.20
N PRO A 584 31.87 15.21 26.27
CA PRO A 584 32.66 15.48 25.08
C PRO A 584 33.13 14.18 24.43
N GLY A 585 33.14 14.16 23.10
CA GLY A 585 33.69 13.05 22.33
C GLY A 585 35.21 13.08 22.27
N PHE A 586 35.81 11.93 21.95
CA PHE A 586 37.18 11.85 21.42
C PHE A 586 37.04 11.39 19.96
N MET A 587 37.07 12.35 19.04
CA MET A 587 37.22 12.08 17.60
C MET A 587 38.48 12.79 17.13
N HIS A 588 39.26 12.10 16.30
CA HIS A 588 40.36 12.73 15.60
C HIS A 588 39.80 13.80 14.63
N PRO A 589 40.55 14.88 14.38
CA PRO A 589 40.07 15.94 13.50
C PRO A 589 39.79 15.41 12.08
N VAL A 590 38.63 15.78 11.53
CA VAL A 590 38.23 15.45 10.16
C VAL A 590 38.13 16.73 9.34
N LYS A 591 38.93 16.85 8.28
CA LYS A 591 38.89 17.99 7.36
C LYS A 591 37.73 17.83 6.38
N GLU A 592 36.83 18.80 6.35
CA GLU A 592 35.69 18.83 5.42
C GLU A 592 36.06 19.56 4.13
N LYS A 593 35.62 19.00 3.00
CA LYS A 593 35.71 19.61 1.67
C LYS A 593 34.32 19.53 1.02
N TYR A 594 33.78 20.65 0.60
CA TYR A 594 32.50 20.73 -0.12
C TYR A 594 32.73 20.70 -1.63
N LEU A 595 31.65 20.57 -2.41
CA LEU A 595 31.73 20.37 -3.85
C LEU A 595 32.67 21.36 -4.55
N GLU A 596 32.61 22.64 -4.18
CA GLU A 596 33.49 23.67 -4.71
C GLU A 596 34.97 23.46 -4.40
N ASP A 597 35.30 23.00 -3.18
CA ASP A 597 36.67 22.71 -2.76
C ASP A 597 37.19 21.47 -3.49
N VAL A 598 36.34 20.43 -3.60
CA VAL A 598 36.66 19.16 -4.25
C VAL A 598 36.92 19.36 -5.74
N LEU A 599 36.08 20.14 -6.43
CA LEU A 599 36.28 20.47 -7.85
C LEU A 599 37.53 21.32 -8.06
N SER A 600 37.78 22.31 -7.20
CA SER A 600 38.99 23.12 -7.25
C SER A 600 40.26 22.28 -7.06
N GLU A 601 40.24 21.32 -6.14
CA GLU A 601 41.36 20.41 -5.87
C GLU A 601 41.64 19.47 -7.04
N MET A 602 40.59 19.01 -7.73
CA MET A 602 40.71 18.19 -8.95
C MET A 602 41.01 19.02 -10.22
N GLY A 603 41.16 20.35 -10.11
CA GLY A 603 41.39 21.25 -11.24
C GLY A 603 40.21 21.35 -12.21
N ARG A 604 38.98 21.13 -11.74
CA ARG A 604 37.75 21.17 -12.55
C ARG A 604 37.02 22.51 -12.41
N PRO A 605 36.41 23.02 -13.49
CA PRO A 605 35.58 24.22 -13.40
C PRO A 605 34.31 23.92 -12.60
N LEU A 606 33.86 24.90 -11.82
CA LEU A 606 32.55 24.84 -11.16
C LEU A 606 31.45 24.69 -12.23
N PRO A 607 30.47 23.78 -12.06
CA PRO A 607 29.36 23.66 -13.00
C PRO A 607 28.64 25.01 -13.09
N ALA A 608 28.55 25.56 -14.30
CA ALA A 608 27.77 26.77 -14.55
C ALA A 608 26.33 26.54 -14.08
N GLN A 609 25.80 27.42 -13.23
CA GLN A 609 24.39 27.41 -12.82
C GLN A 609 23.51 27.48 -14.07
N LYS A 610 23.12 26.34 -14.64
CA LYS A 610 22.02 26.29 -15.59
C LYS A 610 20.80 26.72 -14.78
N ARG A 611 20.27 27.90 -15.08
CA ARG A 611 18.89 28.26 -14.74
C ARG A 611 18.02 27.16 -15.33
N VAL A 612 17.64 26.20 -14.49
CA VAL A 612 16.58 25.26 -14.82
C VAL A 612 15.36 26.14 -14.99
N GLU A 613 14.89 26.29 -16.23
CA GLU A 613 13.56 26.83 -16.48
C GLU A 613 12.60 25.90 -15.73
N THR A 614 12.12 26.38 -14.58
CA THR A 614 11.08 25.72 -13.80
C THR A 614 9.84 25.62 -14.69
N ASP A 615 9.70 24.50 -15.39
CA ASP A 615 8.45 24.13 -16.02
C ASP A 615 7.43 24.01 -14.88
N LYS A 616 6.46 24.93 -14.84
CA LYS A 616 5.44 25.07 -13.79
C LYS A 616 4.45 23.89 -13.84
N ARG A 617 4.93 22.69 -13.57
CA ARG A 617 4.15 21.45 -13.46
C ARG A 617 4.54 20.64 -12.22
N GLY A 618 4.66 21.28 -11.05
CA GLY A 618 4.51 20.64 -9.73
C GLY A 618 5.17 19.27 -9.47
N GLY A 619 6.21 18.89 -10.21
CA GLY A 619 6.94 17.65 -10.03
C GLY A 619 8.12 17.90 -9.12
N ARG A 620 8.28 17.09 -8.06
CA ARG A 620 9.52 17.04 -7.27
C ARG A 620 10.68 16.80 -8.23
N GLU A 621 11.73 17.63 -8.18
CA GLU A 621 12.97 17.39 -8.91
C GLU A 621 13.59 16.06 -8.41
N ASP A 622 13.85 15.12 -9.31
CA ASP A 622 14.52 13.86 -8.96
C ASP A 622 15.98 14.17 -8.60
N VAL A 623 16.29 14.16 -7.30
CA VAL A 623 17.64 14.37 -6.77
C VAL A 623 18.44 13.08 -6.93
N THR A 624 19.24 12.96 -7.99
CA THR A 624 20.11 11.79 -8.23
C THR A 624 21.58 12.16 -8.20
N PRO A 625 22.45 11.36 -7.54
CA PRO A 625 23.88 11.65 -7.49
C PRO A 625 24.56 11.44 -8.86
N ASP A 626 25.53 12.28 -9.17
CA ASP A 626 26.36 12.10 -10.36
C ASP A 626 27.40 10.99 -10.13
N ALA A 627 27.12 9.82 -10.67
CA ALA A 627 28.01 8.66 -10.54
C ALA A 627 29.37 8.85 -11.22
N ASP A 628 29.50 9.71 -12.25
CA ASP A 628 30.82 10.02 -12.84
C ASP A 628 31.66 10.83 -11.86
N LEU A 629 31.07 11.89 -11.30
CA LEU A 629 31.73 12.73 -10.30
C LEU A 629 32.15 11.93 -9.07
N VAL A 630 31.30 11.05 -8.55
CA VAL A 630 31.64 10.17 -7.42
C VAL A 630 32.87 9.32 -7.74
N ALA A 631 32.87 8.65 -8.91
CA ALA A 631 33.98 7.82 -9.33
C ALA A 631 35.27 8.62 -9.54
N ASP A 632 35.18 9.86 -10.05
CA ASP A 632 36.30 10.79 -10.20
C ASP A 632 36.94 11.17 -8.86
N VAL A 633 36.11 11.47 -7.86
CA VAL A 633 36.60 11.83 -6.52
C VAL A 633 37.27 10.63 -5.85
N ILE A 634 36.70 9.43 -5.98
CA ILE A 634 37.32 8.20 -5.46
C ILE A 634 38.67 7.94 -6.14
N GLU A 635 38.77 8.13 -7.46
CA GLU A 635 40.04 8.00 -8.19
C GLU A 635 41.08 9.03 -7.74
N HIS A 636 40.68 10.29 -7.57
CA HIS A 636 41.54 11.35 -7.04
C HIS A 636 42.08 11.00 -5.65
N ILE A 637 41.20 10.50 -4.77
CA ILE A 637 41.58 10.06 -3.43
C ILE A 637 42.56 8.88 -3.52
N ASP A 638 42.33 7.87 -4.37
CA ASP A 638 43.22 6.71 -4.54
C ASP A 638 44.61 7.11 -5.03
N ARG A 639 44.71 8.09 -5.94
CA ARG A 639 45.97 8.58 -6.51
C ARG A 639 46.75 9.52 -5.58
N CYS A 640 46.06 10.43 -4.92
CA CYS A 640 46.68 11.59 -4.25
C CYS A 640 46.41 11.67 -2.75
N GLY A 641 45.44 10.90 -2.24
CA GLY A 641 45.03 10.93 -0.84
C GLY A 641 45.91 10.08 0.08
N GLU A 642 45.95 10.46 1.36
CA GLU A 642 46.68 9.75 2.41
C GLU A 642 46.29 8.26 2.53
N PRO A 643 47.18 7.38 3.04
CA PRO A 643 46.86 5.98 3.24
C PRO A 643 45.62 5.77 4.14
N GLY A 644 44.67 4.95 3.68
CA GLY A 644 43.47 4.62 4.42
C GLY A 644 42.32 4.20 3.52
N ALA A 645 41.31 3.55 4.09
CA ALA A 645 40.15 3.11 3.34
C ALA A 645 39.19 4.27 3.02
N VAL A 646 38.46 4.12 1.90
CA VAL A 646 37.41 5.05 1.45
C VAL A 646 36.05 4.45 1.78
N LEU A 647 35.17 5.24 2.40
CA LEU A 647 33.75 4.93 2.59
C LEU A 647 32.90 5.91 1.79
N CYS A 648 32.21 5.43 0.77
CA CYS A 648 31.34 6.24 -0.08
C CYS A 648 29.87 6.00 0.28
N PHE A 649 29.13 7.05 0.65
CA PHE A 649 27.69 7.00 0.89
C PHE A 649 26.91 7.29 -0.38
N LEU A 650 26.05 6.35 -0.78
CA LEU A 650 25.21 6.39 -1.96
C LEU A 650 23.74 6.07 -1.60
N PRO A 651 22.76 6.61 -2.34
CA PRO A 651 21.36 6.50 -1.95
C PRO A 651 20.77 5.10 -2.04
N GLY A 652 21.17 4.27 -3.00
CA GLY A 652 20.70 2.90 -3.08
C GLY A 652 21.54 1.96 -3.93
N TRP A 653 21.02 0.75 -4.13
CA TRP A 653 21.72 -0.32 -4.84
C TRP A 653 22.10 0.00 -6.29
N GLN A 654 21.21 0.69 -7.02
CA GLN A 654 21.48 1.09 -8.40
C GLN A 654 22.65 2.07 -8.50
N ASP A 655 22.74 3.00 -7.56
CA ASP A 655 23.82 3.98 -7.48
C ASP A 655 25.14 3.31 -7.08
N ILE A 656 25.11 2.39 -6.11
CA ILE A 656 26.26 1.56 -5.74
C ILE A 656 26.80 0.82 -6.95
N LYS A 657 25.93 0.18 -7.74
CA LYS A 657 26.34 -0.56 -8.93
C LYS A 657 26.84 0.34 -10.06
N ALA A 658 26.18 1.46 -10.30
CA ALA A 658 26.62 2.42 -11.30
C ALA A 658 28.02 2.97 -11.00
N VAL A 659 28.30 3.33 -9.73
CA VAL A 659 29.63 3.79 -9.31
C VAL A 659 30.65 2.65 -9.39
N GLN A 660 30.28 1.43 -8.96
CA GLN A 660 31.16 0.27 -9.05
C GLN A 660 31.59 -0.01 -10.50
N GLU A 661 30.65 -0.09 -11.43
CA GLU A 661 30.90 -0.32 -12.85
C GLU A 661 31.77 0.79 -13.47
N LYS A 662 31.53 2.05 -13.08
CA LYS A 662 32.35 3.19 -13.52
C LYS A 662 33.77 3.16 -12.97
N LEU A 663 33.97 2.69 -11.75
CA LEU A 663 35.31 2.50 -11.18
C LEU A 663 36.03 1.37 -11.92
N GLU A 664 35.42 0.19 -12.03
CA GLU A 664 36.01 -0.99 -12.68
C GLU A 664 36.35 -0.74 -14.17
N GLY A 665 35.56 0.08 -14.86
CA GLY A 665 35.79 0.47 -16.25
C GLY A 665 36.93 1.49 -16.46
N ARG A 666 37.48 2.09 -15.40
CA ARG A 666 38.60 3.06 -15.51
C ARG A 666 39.94 2.34 -15.53
N PRO A 667 40.89 2.75 -16.39
CA PRO A 667 42.22 2.10 -16.50
C PRO A 667 42.97 2.01 -15.17
N HIS A 668 42.78 2.98 -14.27
CA HIS A 668 43.41 3.02 -12.94
C HIS A 668 42.99 1.88 -12.00
N PHE A 669 41.77 1.34 -12.20
CA PHE A 669 41.21 0.25 -11.39
C PHE A 669 41.13 -1.09 -12.13
N SER A 670 41.27 -1.09 -13.47
CA SER A 670 41.20 -2.30 -14.29
C SER A 670 42.27 -3.36 -13.98
N SER A 671 43.37 -2.97 -13.31
CA SER A 671 44.43 -3.87 -12.86
C SER A 671 44.05 -4.75 -11.66
N GLY A 672 42.92 -4.46 -10.98
CA GLY A 672 42.46 -5.23 -9.81
C GLY A 672 43.28 -5.00 -8.53
N SER A 673 44.06 -3.91 -8.47
CA SER A 673 44.89 -3.55 -7.31
C SER A 673 44.12 -3.01 -6.10
N GLN A 674 42.81 -2.75 -6.24
CA GLN A 674 41.96 -2.17 -5.20
C GLN A 674 40.87 -3.15 -4.76
N MET A 675 40.50 -3.08 -3.49
CA MET A 675 39.43 -3.88 -2.91
C MET A 675 38.12 -3.07 -2.90
N ILE A 676 37.31 -3.19 -3.96
CA ILE A 676 36.03 -2.49 -4.10
C ILE A 676 34.90 -3.37 -3.56
N LEU A 677 34.24 -2.93 -2.48
CA LEU A 677 33.23 -3.72 -1.75
C LEU A 677 31.90 -2.96 -1.66
N PRO A 678 30.79 -3.51 -2.19
CA PRO A 678 29.47 -2.95 -1.96
C PRO A 678 28.97 -3.29 -0.54
N LEU A 679 28.27 -2.37 0.10
CA LEU A 679 27.65 -2.56 1.41
C LEU A 679 26.18 -2.08 1.41
N HIS A 680 25.26 -3.03 1.46
CA HIS A 680 23.82 -2.77 1.43
C HIS A 680 23.09 -3.79 2.33
N SER A 681 21.97 -3.38 2.94
CA SER A 681 21.20 -4.20 3.89
C SER A 681 20.66 -5.52 3.30
N SER A 682 20.48 -5.57 1.98
CA SER A 682 20.04 -6.75 1.25
C SER A 682 21.16 -7.74 0.92
N LEU A 683 22.44 -7.39 1.14
CA LEU A 683 23.55 -8.31 0.91
C LEU A 683 23.57 -9.43 1.94
N SER A 684 24.27 -10.53 1.63
CA SER A 684 24.48 -11.62 2.58
C SER A 684 25.34 -11.16 3.77
N VAL A 685 25.22 -11.85 4.91
CA VAL A 685 26.02 -11.50 6.11
C VAL A 685 27.51 -11.65 5.84
N SER A 686 27.93 -12.66 5.07
CA SER A 686 29.33 -12.84 4.67
C SER A 686 29.84 -11.68 3.81
N ASP A 687 29.02 -11.20 2.85
CA ASP A 687 29.41 -10.07 2.01
C ASP A 687 29.46 -8.76 2.81
N GLN A 688 28.53 -8.57 3.75
CA GLN A 688 28.58 -7.44 4.68
C GLN A 688 29.81 -7.52 5.58
N GLN A 689 30.22 -8.72 5.99
CA GLN A 689 31.40 -8.92 6.84
C GLN A 689 32.73 -8.69 6.10
N ALA A 690 32.74 -8.80 4.77
CA ALA A 690 33.93 -8.56 3.96
C ALA A 690 34.50 -7.15 4.17
N VAL A 691 33.66 -6.15 4.49
CA VAL A 691 34.10 -4.77 4.72
C VAL A 691 34.98 -4.59 5.95
N PHE A 692 34.96 -5.54 6.91
CA PHE A 692 35.83 -5.53 8.09
C PHE A 692 37.19 -6.17 7.83
N GLN A 693 37.39 -6.83 6.68
CA GLN A 693 38.68 -7.39 6.32
C GLN A 693 39.65 -6.25 5.97
N ARG A 694 40.92 -6.40 6.35
CA ARG A 694 41.98 -5.45 6.00
C ARG A 694 42.49 -5.75 4.59
N PRO A 695 42.74 -4.73 3.75
CA PRO A 695 43.32 -4.93 2.43
C PRO A 695 44.75 -5.46 2.52
N GLN A 696 45.24 -6.09 1.45
CA GLN A 696 46.65 -6.48 1.34
C GLN A 696 47.56 -5.24 1.32
N VAL A 697 48.84 -5.42 1.68
CA VAL A 697 49.82 -4.32 1.68
C VAL A 697 49.92 -3.72 0.27
N GLY A 698 49.72 -2.40 0.17
CA GLY A 698 49.72 -1.67 -1.11
C GLY A 698 48.37 -1.59 -1.82
N GLN A 699 47.33 -2.28 -1.32
CA GLN A 699 45.97 -2.15 -1.84
C GLN A 699 45.14 -1.17 -1.00
N ARG A 700 44.27 -0.39 -1.65
CA ARG A 700 43.27 0.45 -0.98
C ARG A 700 41.92 -0.26 -0.94
N LYS A 701 41.25 -0.18 0.20
CA LYS A 701 39.86 -0.63 0.36
C LYS A 701 38.89 0.52 0.06
N ILE A 702 37.89 0.24 -0.77
CA ILE A 702 36.84 1.19 -1.17
C ILE A 702 35.50 0.55 -0.88
N VAL A 703 34.77 1.09 0.09
CA VAL A 703 33.46 0.59 0.52
C VAL A 703 32.37 1.49 -0.06
N LEU A 704 31.50 0.95 -0.91
CA LEU A 704 30.36 1.66 -1.49
C LEU A 704 29.09 1.31 -0.71
N ALA A 705 28.62 2.21 0.15
CA ALA A 705 27.62 1.93 1.17
C ALA A 705 26.36 2.80 1.07
N THR A 706 25.25 2.28 1.60
CA THR A 706 24.07 3.09 1.98
C THR A 706 24.23 3.66 3.39
N ASN A 707 23.17 4.29 3.92
CA ASN A 707 23.09 4.73 5.33
C ASN A 707 23.26 3.59 6.36
N ILE A 708 23.36 2.32 5.95
CA ILE A 708 23.71 1.20 6.83
C ILE A 708 25.03 1.41 7.59
N ALA A 709 25.99 2.12 6.98
CA ALA A 709 27.29 2.42 7.57
C ALA A 709 27.27 3.65 8.52
N GLU A 710 26.12 4.32 8.67
CA GLU A 710 26.04 5.65 9.29
C GLU A 710 26.05 5.66 10.82
N THR A 711 25.40 4.70 11.50
CA THR A 711 25.29 4.65 12.98
C THR A 711 25.93 3.41 13.60
N SER A 712 25.60 2.20 13.14
CA SER A 712 25.90 0.96 13.90
C SER A 712 27.04 0.08 13.38
N ILE A 713 27.71 0.44 12.29
CA ILE A 713 28.86 -0.31 11.75
C ILE A 713 30.13 0.49 11.94
N THR A 714 31.12 -0.09 12.63
CA THR A 714 32.44 0.54 12.83
C THR A 714 33.46 -0.20 11.98
N ILE A 715 33.88 0.42 10.88
CA ILE A 715 35.01 -0.03 10.07
C ILE A 715 36.22 0.79 10.55
N ASP A 716 37.24 0.10 11.08
CA ASP A 716 38.33 0.69 11.84
C ASP A 716 39.40 1.39 10.99
N ASP A 717 39.47 1.09 9.69
CA ASP A 717 40.49 1.60 8.77
C ASP A 717 40.00 2.71 7.82
N ILE A 718 38.79 3.25 8.04
CA ILE A 718 38.25 4.38 7.25
C ILE A 718 38.99 5.68 7.60
N VAL A 719 39.51 6.35 6.56
CA VAL A 719 40.16 7.67 6.65
C VAL A 719 39.48 8.69 5.75
N HIS A 720 38.92 8.23 4.63
CA HIS A 720 38.26 9.08 3.65
C HIS A 720 36.78 8.74 3.59
N VAL A 721 35.92 9.74 3.77
CA VAL A 721 34.48 9.62 3.54
C VAL A 721 34.10 10.41 2.30
N VAL A 722 33.38 9.79 1.37
CA VAL A 722 32.78 10.45 0.21
C VAL A 722 31.27 10.44 0.40
N ASP A 723 30.64 11.60 0.45
CA ASP A 723 29.22 11.74 0.75
C ASP A 723 28.46 12.35 -0.42
N ALA A 724 27.61 11.55 -1.06
CA ALA A 724 26.73 12.01 -2.14
C ALA A 724 25.60 12.93 -1.66
N GLY A 725 25.40 13.07 -0.34
CA GLY A 725 24.40 13.99 0.25
C GLY A 725 22.95 13.52 0.18
N THR A 726 22.71 12.32 -0.35
CA THR A 726 21.35 11.79 -0.55
C THR A 726 21.19 10.39 0.03
N HIS A 727 19.94 10.02 0.36
CA HIS A 727 19.55 8.64 0.65
C HIS A 727 18.17 8.30 0.10
N LYS A 728 17.85 7.01 0.02
CA LYS A 728 16.47 6.57 -0.19
C LYS A 728 15.70 6.53 1.11
N GLU A 729 14.57 7.22 1.16
CA GLU A 729 13.69 7.30 2.31
C GLU A 729 12.32 6.69 2.00
N HIS A 730 11.82 5.88 2.95
CA HIS A 730 10.46 5.37 2.89
C HIS A 730 9.50 6.44 3.39
N ASN A 731 8.59 6.83 2.51
CA ASN A 731 7.49 7.74 2.78
C ASN A 731 6.17 7.01 2.60
N TYR A 732 5.13 7.42 3.32
CA TYR A 732 3.78 6.89 3.14
C TYR A 732 2.86 8.02 2.73
N ASP A 733 2.15 7.84 1.62
CA ASP A 733 1.08 8.74 1.21
C ASP A 733 -0.27 8.20 1.74
N PRO A 734 -0.87 8.86 2.76
CA PRO A 734 -2.14 8.42 3.32
C PRO A 734 -3.30 8.50 2.32
N ARG A 735 -3.20 9.33 1.27
CA ARG A 735 -4.26 9.47 0.26
C ARG A 735 -4.28 8.30 -0.72
N THR A 736 -3.11 7.90 -1.21
CA THR A 736 -3.00 6.78 -2.16
C THR A 736 -2.91 5.42 -1.46
N LYS A 737 -2.66 5.40 -0.13
CA LYS A 737 -2.44 4.21 0.69
C LYS A 737 -1.23 3.39 0.23
N VAL A 738 -0.21 4.06 -0.30
CA VAL A 738 0.97 3.41 -0.88
C VAL A 738 2.24 4.00 -0.26
N SER A 739 3.21 3.13 0.02
CA SER A 739 4.54 3.55 0.40
C SER A 739 5.35 3.98 -0.83
N CYS A 740 5.93 5.16 -0.75
CA CYS A 740 6.89 5.71 -1.71
C CYS A 740 8.31 5.41 -1.23
N LEU A 741 9.24 5.23 -2.17
CA LEU A 741 10.67 5.18 -1.88
C LEU A 741 11.34 6.30 -2.68
N ASP A 742 11.51 7.45 -2.03
CA ASP A 742 12.00 8.67 -2.65
C ASP A 742 13.49 8.86 -2.35
N THR A 743 14.26 9.35 -3.33
CA THR A 743 15.61 9.83 -3.05
C THR A 743 15.52 11.26 -2.53
N VAL A 744 16.02 11.50 -1.31
CA VAL A 744 15.94 12.78 -0.62
C VAL A 744 17.32 13.25 -0.18
N TRP A 745 17.47 14.56 0.01
CA TRP A 745 18.63 15.15 0.69
C TRP A 745 18.67 14.71 2.15
N ILE A 746 19.87 14.45 2.66
CA ILE A 746 20.08 14.10 4.05
C ILE A 746 20.00 15.34 4.97
N SER A 747 19.92 15.12 6.28
CA SER A 747 19.95 16.21 7.26
C SER A 747 21.38 16.61 7.68
N HIS A 748 21.55 17.78 8.29
CA HIS A 748 22.83 18.19 8.90
C HIS A 748 23.36 17.15 9.90
N SER A 749 22.47 16.54 10.67
CA SER A 749 22.85 15.51 11.62
C SER A 749 23.42 14.26 10.93
N ASN A 750 22.87 13.88 9.77
CA ASN A 750 23.40 12.76 8.98
C ASN A 750 24.79 13.11 8.42
N VAL A 751 24.98 14.32 7.90
CA VAL A 751 26.29 14.81 7.42
C VAL A 751 27.34 14.71 8.53
N THR A 752 26.98 15.13 9.75
CA THR A 752 27.86 15.06 10.92
C THR A 752 28.21 13.61 11.28
N GLN A 753 27.25 12.69 11.24
CA GLN A 753 27.48 11.27 11.51
C GLN A 753 28.36 10.60 10.44
N ARG A 754 28.12 10.90 9.15
CA ARG A 754 28.92 10.39 8.03
C ARG A 754 30.36 10.89 8.12
N LYS A 755 30.56 12.19 8.35
CA LYS A 755 31.88 12.79 8.63
C LYS A 755 32.60 12.07 9.77
N GLY A 756 31.90 11.80 10.87
CA GLY A 756 32.45 11.13 12.04
C GLY A 756 33.01 9.72 11.77
N ARG A 757 32.69 9.09 10.63
CA ARG A 757 33.24 7.78 10.24
C ARG A 757 34.72 7.84 9.86
N ALA A 758 35.21 8.99 9.40
CA ALA A 758 36.62 9.19 9.05
C ALA A 758 37.53 9.49 10.26
N GLY A 759 36.96 9.94 11.39
CA GLY A 759 37.71 10.46 12.55
C GLY A 759 37.86 9.49 13.72
N ARG A 760 37.63 8.19 13.51
CA ARG A 760 37.54 7.21 14.62
C ARG A 760 38.89 6.76 15.16
N CYS A 761 39.81 6.38 14.27
CA CYS A 761 41.09 5.77 14.65
C CYS A 761 42.28 6.70 14.42
N GLN A 762 42.15 7.68 13.52
CA GLN A 762 43.18 8.65 13.16
C GLN A 762 42.53 9.86 12.47
N PRO A 763 43.26 10.98 12.24
CA PRO A 763 42.75 12.10 11.46
C PRO A 763 42.30 11.66 10.07
N GLY A 764 41.25 12.30 9.55
CA GLY A 764 40.63 11.89 8.28
C GLY A 764 40.09 13.04 7.46
N GLN A 765 39.48 12.72 6.32
CA GLN A 765 38.92 13.70 5.37
C GLN A 765 37.51 13.30 4.94
N SER A 766 36.62 14.29 4.83
CA SER A 766 35.23 14.11 4.39
C SER A 766 34.95 14.98 3.16
N TYR A 767 34.55 14.35 2.07
CA TYR A 767 34.30 14.93 0.76
C TYR A 767 32.79 14.96 0.51
N HIS A 768 32.17 16.13 0.64
CA HIS A 768 30.74 16.34 0.43
C HIS A 768 30.48 16.77 -1.01
N LEU A 769 29.77 15.95 -1.78
CA LEU A 769 29.51 16.18 -3.22
C LEU A 769 28.31 17.10 -3.48
N PHE A 770 28.08 18.02 -2.57
CA PHE A 770 27.07 19.06 -2.64
C PHE A 770 27.67 20.39 -2.16
N PRO A 771 27.19 21.54 -2.68
CA PRO A 771 27.75 22.84 -2.31
C PRO A 771 27.38 23.23 -0.88
N ARG A 772 28.17 24.12 -0.24
CA ARG A 772 27.84 24.65 1.09
C ARG A 772 26.44 25.26 1.18
N GLN A 773 26.01 25.97 0.14
CA GLN A 773 24.65 26.52 0.05
C GLN A 773 23.57 25.43 0.14
N GLN A 774 23.82 24.24 -0.42
CA GLN A 774 22.89 23.12 -0.30
C GLN A 774 22.81 22.65 1.14
N LEU A 775 23.94 22.54 1.86
CA LEU A 775 23.95 22.19 3.28
C LEU A 775 23.08 23.16 4.09
N GLU A 776 23.19 24.47 3.86
CA GLU A 776 22.39 25.49 4.57
C GLU A 776 20.88 25.35 4.36
N SER A 777 20.47 24.72 3.26
CA SER A 777 19.05 24.44 2.96
C SER A 777 18.55 23.09 3.49
N MET A 778 19.44 22.22 3.97
CA MET A 778 19.07 20.90 4.50
C MET A 778 18.39 21.04 5.87
N ALA A 779 17.53 20.07 6.20
CA ALA A 779 16.92 20.02 7.52
C ALA A 779 17.98 19.74 8.60
N PRO A 780 17.86 20.30 9.82
CA PRO A 780 18.82 20.04 10.90
C PRO A 780 18.83 18.56 11.32
N PHE A 781 17.64 17.93 11.37
CA PHE A 781 17.44 16.54 11.77
C PHE A 781 16.54 15.80 10.76
N PRO A 782 16.62 14.46 10.68
CA PRO A 782 15.72 13.66 9.86
C PRO A 782 14.29 13.78 10.36
N ILE A 783 13.32 13.61 9.46
CA ILE A 783 11.91 13.52 9.82
C ILE A 783 11.70 12.20 10.61
N PRO A 784 11.14 12.26 11.83
CA PRO A 784 10.85 11.07 12.63
C PRO A 784 10.04 10.04 11.85
N GLU A 785 10.38 8.76 12.01
CA GLU A 785 9.78 7.69 11.22
C GLU A 785 8.26 7.60 11.40
N ILE A 786 7.78 7.89 12.62
CA ILE A 786 6.36 7.92 13.00
C ILE A 786 5.51 8.86 12.13
N LEU A 787 6.11 9.88 11.52
CA LEU A 787 5.41 10.84 10.65
C LEU A 787 5.34 10.41 9.18
N ARG A 788 6.03 9.33 8.80
CA ARG A 788 6.22 8.95 7.39
C ARG A 788 6.00 7.46 7.10
N THR A 789 5.52 6.68 8.07
CA THR A 789 5.17 5.26 7.92
C THR A 789 3.67 4.99 8.09
N PRO A 790 3.14 3.87 7.57
CA PRO A 790 1.79 3.41 7.91
C PRO A 790 1.64 3.22 9.42
N LEU A 791 0.48 3.59 9.97
CA LEU A 791 0.25 3.66 11.43
C LEU A 791 -0.56 2.48 11.98
N GLU A 792 -0.99 1.53 11.16
CA GLU A 792 -1.85 0.42 11.57
C GLU A 792 -1.23 -0.41 12.70
N SER A 793 0.02 -0.83 12.55
CA SER A 793 0.74 -1.57 13.60
C SER A 793 0.89 -0.74 14.88
N LEU A 794 1.11 0.58 14.75
CA LEU A 794 1.26 1.49 15.87
C LEU A 794 -0.07 1.67 16.62
N VAL A 795 -1.19 1.81 15.90
CA VAL A 795 -2.53 1.88 16.47
C VAL A 795 -2.85 0.58 17.23
N VAL A 796 -2.54 -0.59 16.68
CA VAL A 796 -2.69 -1.86 17.41
C VAL A 796 -1.87 -1.85 18.70
N GLN A 797 -0.61 -1.45 18.67
CA GLN A 797 0.22 -1.34 19.88
C GLN A 797 -0.36 -0.35 20.91
N ALA A 798 -0.85 0.80 20.47
CA ALA A 798 -1.51 1.77 21.34
C ALA A 798 -2.76 1.16 22.00
N LYS A 799 -3.55 0.38 21.27
CA LYS A 799 -4.73 -0.30 21.81
C LYS A 799 -4.40 -1.45 22.77
N ILE A 800 -3.27 -2.14 22.59
CA ILE A 800 -2.81 -3.15 23.55
C ILE A 800 -2.41 -2.48 24.87
N HIS A 801 -1.64 -1.39 24.82
CA HIS A 801 -1.12 -0.72 26.02
C HIS A 801 -2.11 0.25 26.68
N SER A 802 -3.12 0.70 25.95
CA SER A 802 -4.13 1.66 26.43
C SER A 802 -5.49 1.35 25.81
N PRO A 803 -6.13 0.23 26.21
CA PRO A 803 -7.37 -0.26 25.58
C PRO A 803 -8.53 0.72 25.74
N ASN A 804 -8.59 1.48 26.82
CA ASN A 804 -9.67 2.43 27.11
C ASN A 804 -9.46 3.81 26.44
N CYS A 805 -8.30 4.04 25.82
CA CYS A 805 -7.97 5.31 25.18
C CYS A 805 -8.19 5.23 23.66
N LYS A 806 -8.63 6.33 23.05
CA LYS A 806 -8.63 6.47 21.59
C LYS A 806 -7.20 6.63 21.10
N ALA A 807 -6.85 5.98 20.00
CA ALA A 807 -5.52 6.00 19.41
C ALA A 807 -5.09 7.41 19.02
N VAL A 808 -6.01 8.25 18.55
CA VAL A 808 -5.75 9.68 18.25
C VAL A 808 -5.31 10.42 19.51
N ASP A 809 -5.94 10.17 20.66
CA ASP A 809 -5.64 10.85 21.92
C ASP A 809 -4.34 10.32 22.54
N PHE A 810 -4.10 9.01 22.47
CA PHE A 810 -2.82 8.42 22.90
C PHE A 810 -1.65 8.92 22.04
N LEU A 811 -1.77 8.85 20.70
CA LEU A 811 -0.73 9.29 19.77
C LEU A 811 -0.59 10.82 19.71
N SER A 812 -1.47 11.58 20.34
CA SER A 812 -1.26 13.02 20.57
C SER A 812 -0.19 13.31 21.63
N GLN A 813 0.14 12.31 22.46
CA GLN A 813 1.06 12.46 23.59
C GLN A 813 2.50 12.04 23.28
N VAL A 814 2.73 11.38 22.13
CA VAL A 814 4.08 11.02 21.67
C VAL A 814 4.88 12.27 21.29
N LEU A 815 6.22 12.14 21.26
CA LEU A 815 7.14 13.26 21.08
C LEU A 815 6.87 14.09 19.81
N ASP A 816 6.64 13.42 18.68
CA ASP A 816 6.20 14.03 17.42
C ASP A 816 4.90 13.36 16.98
N SER A 817 3.78 14.00 17.27
CA SER A 817 2.46 13.44 17.01
C SER A 817 2.16 13.37 15.51
N PRO A 818 1.71 12.21 14.98
CA PRO A 818 1.21 12.09 13.62
C PRO A 818 -0.04 12.94 13.37
N GLU A 819 -0.32 13.25 12.10
CA GLU A 819 -1.57 13.93 11.72
C GLU A 819 -2.79 13.12 12.17
N ARG A 820 -3.78 13.80 12.76
CA ARG A 820 -4.99 13.16 13.32
C ARG A 820 -5.76 12.39 12.25
N GLU A 821 -5.79 12.92 11.03
CA GLU A 821 -6.42 12.29 9.86
C GLU A 821 -5.71 10.99 9.47
N ALA A 822 -4.38 10.95 9.54
CA ALA A 822 -3.59 9.76 9.25
C ALA A 822 -3.85 8.65 10.28
N VAL A 823 -3.91 9.01 11.57
CA VAL A 823 -4.28 8.07 12.64
C VAL A 823 -5.71 7.55 12.44
N SER A 824 -6.65 8.45 12.15
CA SER A 824 -8.06 8.10 11.91
C SER A 824 -8.25 7.21 10.68
N GLU A 825 -7.41 7.37 9.65
CA GLU A 825 -7.39 6.48 8.48
C GLU A 825 -6.82 5.10 8.84
N ALA A 826 -5.76 5.03 9.64
CA ALA A 826 -5.21 3.76 10.11
C ALA A 826 -6.21 2.99 10.99
N VAL A 827 -6.94 3.68 11.88
CA VAL A 827 -8.06 3.10 12.64
C VAL A 827 -9.12 2.54 11.69
N ARG A 828 -9.55 3.31 10.68
CA ARG A 828 -10.52 2.85 9.67
C ARG A 828 -10.00 1.65 8.88
N ASN A 829 -8.72 1.62 8.50
CA ASN A 829 -8.11 0.47 7.82
C ASN A 829 -8.14 -0.78 8.71
N LEU A 830 -7.89 -0.65 10.02
CA LEU A 830 -7.98 -1.76 10.98
C LEU A 830 -9.41 -2.23 11.21
N GLN A 831 -10.38 -1.31 11.16
CA GLN A 831 -11.81 -1.64 11.18
C GLN A 831 -12.24 -2.38 9.91
N ASP A 832 -11.78 -1.95 8.74
CA ASP A 832 -12.07 -2.57 7.44
C ASP A 832 -11.56 -4.02 7.36
N ILE A 833 -10.43 -4.33 8.02
CA ILE A 833 -9.91 -5.71 8.11
C ILE A 833 -10.43 -6.48 9.33
N GLY A 834 -11.28 -5.85 10.15
CA GLY A 834 -11.96 -6.47 11.29
C GLY A 834 -11.10 -6.69 12.54
N VAL A 835 -9.94 -6.04 12.64
CA VAL A 835 -9.06 -6.06 13.83
C VAL A 835 -9.61 -5.16 14.93
N LEU A 836 -10.16 -4.00 14.56
CA LEU A 836 -10.88 -3.12 15.48
C LEU A 836 -12.38 -3.11 15.16
N ASP A 837 -13.20 -2.91 16.17
CA ASP A 837 -14.63 -2.66 15.99
C ASP A 837 -14.92 -1.16 15.73
N LYS A 838 -16.19 -0.80 15.60
CA LYS A 838 -16.62 0.60 15.41
C LYS A 838 -16.33 1.49 16.62
N THR A 839 -16.17 0.90 17.82
CA THR A 839 -15.84 1.61 19.05
C THR A 839 -14.33 1.79 19.25
N GLU A 840 -13.51 1.25 18.34
CA GLU A 840 -12.04 1.24 18.42
C GLU A 840 -11.50 0.32 19.53
N SER A 841 -12.25 -0.73 19.84
CA SER A 841 -11.86 -1.81 20.71
C SER A 841 -11.33 -2.98 19.88
N LEU A 842 -10.38 -3.74 20.42
CA LEU A 842 -9.90 -4.95 19.77
C LEU A 842 -11.06 -5.94 19.65
N THR A 843 -11.26 -6.50 18.45
CA THR A 843 -12.22 -7.61 18.26
C THR A 843 -11.58 -8.92 18.72
N PRO A 844 -12.33 -10.02 18.84
CA PRO A 844 -11.74 -11.35 19.07
C PRO A 844 -10.70 -11.72 18.01
N LEU A 845 -10.87 -11.27 16.76
CA LEU A 845 -9.82 -11.39 15.73
C LEU A 845 -8.62 -10.51 16.06
N GLY A 846 -8.87 -9.26 16.45
CA GLY A 846 -7.85 -8.27 16.80
C GLY A 846 -6.96 -8.70 17.95
N GLU A 847 -7.53 -9.30 19.00
CA GLU A 847 -6.79 -9.88 20.13
C GLU A 847 -5.78 -10.93 19.65
N ARG A 848 -6.21 -11.88 18.81
CA ARG A 848 -5.32 -12.92 18.26
C ARG A 848 -4.27 -12.34 17.30
N VAL A 849 -4.66 -11.35 16.49
CA VAL A 849 -3.73 -10.64 15.58
C VAL A 849 -2.70 -9.83 16.37
N SER A 850 -3.06 -9.29 17.53
CA SER A 850 -2.17 -8.49 18.37
C SER A 850 -0.96 -9.27 18.91
N CYS A 851 -1.11 -10.59 19.08
CA CYS A 851 -0.03 -11.51 19.45
C CYS A 851 0.99 -11.71 18.31
N MET A 852 0.64 -11.37 17.05
CA MET A 852 1.49 -11.62 15.89
C MET A 852 2.56 -10.55 15.74
N SER A 853 3.81 -10.98 15.58
CA SER A 853 4.97 -10.07 15.43
C SER A 853 5.22 -9.60 13.98
N CYS A 854 4.15 -9.34 13.24
CA CYS A 854 4.14 -8.92 11.83
C CYS A 854 3.01 -7.92 11.53
N ASP A 855 2.89 -7.49 10.26
CA ASP A 855 1.81 -6.61 9.81
C ASP A 855 0.42 -7.19 10.15
N PRO A 856 -0.56 -6.38 10.60
CA PRO A 856 -1.88 -6.87 10.99
C PRO A 856 -2.60 -7.70 9.91
N ARG A 857 -2.39 -7.42 8.62
CA ARG A 857 -2.96 -8.22 7.51
C ARG A 857 -2.32 -9.60 7.43
N LEU A 858 -1.00 -9.69 7.62
CA LEU A 858 -0.31 -10.98 7.70
C LEU A 858 -0.67 -11.72 8.99
N GLY A 859 -0.84 -11.00 10.10
CA GLY A 859 -1.35 -11.57 11.34
C GLY A 859 -2.72 -12.20 11.14
N LYS A 860 -3.63 -11.52 10.43
CA LYS A 860 -4.93 -12.08 10.03
C LYS A 860 -4.80 -13.34 9.17
N VAL A 861 -3.89 -13.34 8.18
CA VAL A 861 -3.60 -14.55 7.38
C VAL A 861 -3.18 -15.72 8.28
N LEU A 862 -2.30 -15.49 9.25
CA LEU A 862 -1.82 -16.53 10.17
C LEU A 862 -2.95 -17.06 11.07
N VAL A 863 -3.77 -16.17 11.63
CA VAL A 863 -4.95 -16.56 12.43
C VAL A 863 -5.91 -17.42 11.60
N LEU A 864 -6.26 -16.98 10.40
CA LEU A 864 -7.13 -17.73 9.50
C LEU A 864 -6.49 -19.07 9.09
N SER A 865 -5.18 -19.13 8.89
CA SER A 865 -4.49 -20.37 8.52
C SER A 865 -4.62 -21.49 9.57
N ALA A 866 -4.70 -21.12 10.85
CA ALA A 866 -4.96 -22.07 11.94
C ALA A 866 -6.39 -22.62 11.86
N MET A 867 -7.37 -21.76 11.57
CA MET A 867 -8.78 -22.14 11.43
C MET A 867 -9.05 -23.00 10.19
N PHE A 868 -8.38 -22.70 9.07
CA PHE A 868 -8.49 -23.45 7.82
C PHE A 868 -7.48 -24.61 7.70
N ARG A 869 -6.73 -24.93 8.78
CA ARG A 869 -5.80 -26.07 8.86
C ARG A 869 -4.73 -26.09 7.76
N CYS A 870 -4.14 -24.94 7.49
CA CYS A 870 -3.09 -24.75 6.49
C CYS A 870 -1.93 -23.86 6.98
N VAL A 871 -1.52 -24.05 8.25
CA VAL A 871 -0.60 -23.17 8.97
C VAL A 871 0.79 -23.10 8.35
N LEU A 872 1.44 -24.23 8.08
CA LEU A 872 2.84 -24.30 7.69
C LEU A 872 3.16 -23.54 6.37
N PRO A 873 2.36 -23.68 5.29
CA PRO A 873 2.52 -22.85 4.10
C PRO A 873 2.37 -21.35 4.40
N MET A 874 1.39 -20.96 5.23
CA MET A 874 1.13 -19.55 5.53
C MET A 874 2.21 -18.91 6.40
N LEU A 875 2.77 -19.67 7.35
CA LEU A 875 3.98 -19.26 8.08
C LEU A 875 5.15 -18.98 7.12
N SER A 876 5.30 -19.82 6.10
CA SER A 876 6.35 -19.66 5.08
C SER A 876 6.12 -18.39 4.25
N VAL A 877 4.87 -18.09 3.86
CA VAL A 877 4.53 -16.87 3.14
C VAL A 877 4.80 -15.62 3.99
N ALA A 878 4.29 -15.57 5.22
CA ALA A 878 4.48 -14.44 6.12
C ALA A 878 5.98 -14.18 6.39
N ALA A 879 6.77 -15.24 6.57
CA ALA A 879 8.21 -15.14 6.75
C ALA A 879 8.92 -14.65 5.49
N CYS A 880 8.54 -15.12 4.29
CA CYS A 880 9.13 -14.67 3.03
C CYS A 880 8.77 -13.22 2.65
N LEU A 881 7.57 -12.76 3.01
CA LEU A 881 7.18 -11.35 2.84
C LEU A 881 7.95 -10.43 3.78
N THR A 882 8.44 -10.95 4.91
CA THR A 882 9.34 -10.24 5.83
C THR A 882 10.81 -10.30 5.35
N ARG A 883 11.26 -11.44 4.81
CA ARG A 883 12.63 -11.64 4.31
C ARG A 883 12.64 -12.45 3.01
N ASP A 884 13.19 -11.86 1.95
CA ASP A 884 13.31 -12.51 0.65
C ASP A 884 14.20 -13.78 0.70
N PRO A 885 13.72 -14.97 0.26
CA PRO A 885 14.49 -16.21 0.29
C PRO A 885 15.58 -16.30 -0.80
N PHE A 886 15.49 -15.50 -1.86
CA PHE A 886 16.39 -15.58 -3.01
C PHE A 886 17.74 -14.89 -2.75
N TYR A 887 18.82 -15.47 -3.27
CA TYR A 887 20.18 -14.95 -3.16
C TYR A 887 20.39 -13.79 -4.14
N ASN A 888 20.84 -12.64 -3.62
CA ASN A 888 21.14 -11.42 -4.38
C ASN A 888 20.08 -11.12 -5.46
N SER A 889 18.80 -11.14 -5.09
CA SER A 889 17.68 -10.98 -6.03
C SER A 889 17.71 -9.68 -6.83
N LEU A 890 18.36 -8.64 -6.28
CA LEU A 890 18.64 -7.38 -6.97
C LEU A 890 19.73 -7.49 -8.04
N GLN A 891 20.75 -8.34 -7.84
CA GLN A 891 21.85 -8.56 -8.79
C GLN A 891 21.44 -9.55 -9.89
N ASN A 892 20.81 -10.66 -9.50
CA ASN A 892 20.52 -11.78 -10.39
C ASN A 892 19.04 -11.80 -10.84
N ARG A 893 18.47 -10.62 -11.10
CA ARG A 893 17.01 -10.46 -11.33
C ARG A 893 16.47 -11.38 -12.43
N ALA A 894 17.18 -11.49 -13.56
CA ALA A 894 16.76 -12.34 -14.67
C ALA A 894 16.74 -13.83 -14.30
N LEU A 895 17.77 -14.30 -13.60
CA LEU A 895 17.87 -15.67 -13.11
C LEU A 895 16.78 -15.97 -12.07
N VAL A 896 16.60 -15.09 -11.08
CA VAL A 896 15.57 -15.24 -10.05
C VAL A 896 14.18 -15.25 -10.67
N ASN A 897 13.89 -14.38 -11.65
CA ASN A 897 12.61 -14.38 -12.34
C ASN A 897 12.36 -15.70 -13.10
N LYS A 898 13.39 -16.27 -13.74
CA LYS A 898 13.29 -17.59 -14.38
C LYS A 898 12.98 -18.69 -13.36
N VAL A 899 13.68 -18.70 -12.23
CA VAL A 899 13.44 -19.67 -11.14
C VAL A 899 12.03 -19.51 -10.56
N LYS A 900 11.58 -18.28 -10.29
CA LYS A 900 10.21 -18.01 -9.82
C LYS A 900 9.16 -18.49 -10.82
N GLY A 901 9.40 -18.28 -12.12
CA GLY A 901 8.54 -18.80 -13.19
C GLY A 901 8.41 -20.33 -13.14
N ASN A 902 9.52 -21.04 -12.98
CA ASN A 902 9.53 -22.50 -12.84
C ASN A 902 8.82 -22.98 -11.57
N LEU A 903 9.06 -22.32 -10.44
CA LEU A 903 8.41 -22.63 -9.16
C LEU A 903 6.92 -22.31 -9.17
N SER A 904 6.48 -21.33 -9.97
CA SER A 904 5.06 -20.97 -10.10
C SER A 904 4.28 -22.02 -10.87
N GLY A 905 4.84 -22.59 -11.93
CA GLY A 905 4.09 -23.48 -12.82
C GLY A 905 2.79 -22.83 -13.31
N SER A 906 1.67 -23.55 -13.18
CA SER A 906 0.31 -23.07 -13.50
C SER A 906 -0.40 -22.34 -12.35
N SER A 907 0.29 -22.01 -11.25
CA SER A 907 -0.38 -21.49 -10.05
C SER A 907 -0.68 -20.00 -10.08
N TYR A 908 0.01 -19.22 -10.93
CA TYR A 908 -0.11 -17.76 -11.05
C TYR A 908 -0.05 -17.01 -9.69
N SER A 909 0.84 -17.47 -8.79
CA SER A 909 0.93 -16.97 -7.41
C SER A 909 2.37 -16.83 -6.94
N ASP A 910 2.78 -15.59 -6.61
CA ASP A 910 4.07 -15.31 -5.98
C ASP A 910 4.18 -15.98 -4.58
N TYR A 911 3.06 -16.15 -3.87
CA TYR A 911 3.05 -16.75 -2.54
C TYR A 911 3.28 -18.27 -2.59
N LEU A 912 2.71 -18.97 -3.56
CA LEU A 912 2.97 -20.40 -3.76
C LEU A 912 4.42 -20.66 -4.18
N VAL A 913 5.06 -19.71 -4.89
CA VAL A 913 6.51 -19.77 -5.16
C VAL A 913 7.31 -19.76 -3.87
N PHE A 914 6.97 -18.88 -2.91
CA PHE A 914 7.63 -18.86 -1.60
C PHE A 914 7.43 -20.17 -0.84
N ILE A 915 6.21 -20.69 -0.82
CA ILE A 915 5.87 -21.97 -0.17
C ILE A 915 6.72 -23.10 -0.77
N ARG A 916 6.75 -23.23 -2.09
CA ARG A 916 7.48 -24.30 -2.78
C ARG A 916 8.99 -24.20 -2.56
N ALA A 917 9.56 -22.98 -2.56
CA ALA A 917 10.98 -22.76 -2.26
C ALA A 917 11.35 -23.14 -0.82
N VAL A 918 10.58 -22.68 0.17
CA VAL A 918 10.89 -22.91 1.58
C VAL A 918 10.61 -24.34 1.99
N LEU A 919 9.44 -24.89 1.65
CA LEU A 919 9.09 -26.27 2.02
C LEU A 919 9.92 -27.30 1.26
N GLY A 920 10.29 -27.03 0.00
CA GLY A 920 11.23 -27.88 -0.74
C GLY A 920 12.59 -27.96 -0.05
N TRP A 921 13.14 -26.83 0.38
CA TRP A 921 14.38 -26.80 1.16
C TRP A 921 14.25 -27.50 2.52
N ARG A 922 13.13 -27.31 3.24
CA ARG A 922 12.90 -27.96 4.55
C ARG A 922 12.81 -29.48 4.43
N ARG A 923 12.19 -30.03 3.38
CA ARG A 923 12.14 -31.49 3.15
C ARG A 923 13.55 -32.08 3.06
N LEU A 924 14.45 -31.43 2.33
CA LEU A 924 15.85 -31.88 2.21
C LEU A 924 16.66 -31.71 3.50
N GLN A 925 16.28 -30.80 4.40
CA GLN A 925 16.93 -30.72 5.73
C GLN A 925 16.65 -31.94 6.60
N HIS A 926 15.46 -32.55 6.46
CA HIS A 926 15.04 -33.69 7.27
C HIS A 926 15.41 -35.05 6.68
N GLY A 927 15.66 -35.15 5.37
CA GLY A 927 15.93 -36.44 4.72
C GLY A 927 16.93 -36.45 3.55
N GLY A 928 17.50 -35.31 3.15
CA GLY A 928 18.49 -35.24 2.06
C GLY A 928 19.92 -35.12 2.58
N ASP A 929 20.88 -35.56 1.78
CA ASP A 929 22.30 -35.44 2.09
C ASP A 929 22.79 -33.98 1.93
N ARG A 930 24.00 -33.69 2.40
CA ARG A 930 24.55 -32.33 2.33
C ARG A 930 24.64 -31.82 0.89
N GLU A 931 24.97 -32.70 -0.05
CA GLU A 931 25.07 -32.39 -1.47
C GLU A 931 23.70 -32.00 -2.07
N ASP A 932 22.65 -32.77 -1.78
CA ASP A 932 21.27 -32.45 -2.23
C ASP A 932 20.83 -31.06 -1.75
N ARG A 933 21.18 -30.71 -0.51
CA ARG A 933 20.84 -29.42 0.09
C ARG A 933 21.55 -28.27 -0.63
N ASP A 934 22.85 -28.41 -0.89
CA ASP A 934 23.63 -27.39 -1.57
C ASP A 934 23.24 -27.29 -3.05
N GLU A 935 22.92 -28.40 -3.72
CA GLU A 935 22.36 -28.43 -5.08
C GLU A 935 21.01 -27.70 -5.14
N TYR A 936 20.10 -27.95 -4.19
CA TYR A 936 18.79 -27.29 -4.15
C TYR A 936 18.92 -25.77 -3.99
N LEU A 937 19.84 -25.32 -3.13
CA LEU A 937 20.12 -23.90 -2.94
C LEU A 937 20.63 -23.26 -4.23
N TYR A 938 21.56 -23.92 -4.93
CA TYR A 938 22.10 -23.45 -6.20
C TYR A 938 21.03 -23.41 -7.31
N LYS A 939 20.32 -24.52 -7.51
CA LYS A 939 19.27 -24.69 -8.54
C LYS A 939 18.16 -23.65 -8.43
N HIS A 940 17.76 -23.31 -7.20
CA HIS A 940 16.70 -22.33 -6.95
C HIS A 940 17.21 -20.94 -6.58
N SER A 941 18.52 -20.68 -6.70
CA SER A 941 19.15 -19.40 -6.37
C SER A 941 18.73 -18.88 -4.99
N LEU A 942 18.74 -19.76 -3.97
CA LEU A 942 18.28 -19.45 -2.62
C LEU A 942 19.45 -19.09 -1.70
N SER A 943 19.19 -18.19 -0.75
CA SER A 943 20.17 -17.79 0.26
C SER A 943 20.04 -18.66 1.51
N ARG A 944 21.11 -19.41 1.85
CA ARG A 944 21.17 -20.23 3.07
C ARG A 944 20.92 -19.40 4.34
N PHE A 945 21.45 -18.18 4.39
CA PHE A 945 21.26 -17.28 5.53
C PHE A 945 19.83 -16.75 5.61
N SER A 946 19.24 -16.35 4.46
CA SER A 946 17.84 -15.93 4.43
C SER A 946 16.92 -17.07 4.84
N LEU A 947 17.14 -18.30 4.35
CA LEU A 947 16.33 -19.46 4.71
C LEU A 947 16.45 -19.83 6.19
N ARG A 948 17.64 -19.73 6.80
CA ARG A 948 17.79 -19.87 8.26
C ARG A 948 16.99 -18.83 9.03
N PHE A 949 17.04 -17.57 8.59
CA PHE A 949 16.26 -16.50 9.21
C PHE A 949 14.76 -16.69 9.05
N ILE A 950 14.30 -17.05 7.84
CA ILE A 950 12.91 -17.43 7.52
C ILE A 950 12.46 -18.59 8.41
N ASN A 951 13.28 -19.63 8.58
CA ASN A 951 12.95 -20.74 9.48
C ASN A 951 12.84 -20.28 10.94
N GLY A 952 13.67 -19.33 11.38
CA GLY A 952 13.52 -18.69 12.68
C GLY A 952 12.20 -17.92 12.81
N LEU A 953 11.80 -17.15 11.79
CA LEU A 953 10.51 -16.47 11.75
C LEU A 953 9.33 -17.46 11.77
N ILE A 954 9.42 -18.59 11.05
CA ILE A 954 8.41 -19.66 11.10
C ILE A 954 8.25 -20.16 12.53
N SER A 955 9.34 -20.42 13.25
CA SER A 955 9.29 -20.83 14.66
C SER A 955 8.66 -19.76 15.55
N GLN A 956 9.06 -18.50 15.39
CA GLN A 956 8.50 -17.41 16.18
C GLN A 956 7.00 -17.20 15.92
N PHE A 957 6.57 -17.25 14.66
CA PHE A 957 5.14 -17.14 14.33
C PHE A 957 4.36 -18.36 14.83
N SER A 958 4.98 -19.55 14.90
CA SER A 958 4.39 -20.72 15.57
C SER A 958 4.22 -20.49 17.08
N GLU A 959 5.18 -19.84 17.73
CA GLU A 959 5.08 -19.42 19.14
C GLU A 959 3.98 -18.37 19.32
N ASN A 960 3.88 -17.38 18.43
CA ASN A 960 2.82 -16.37 18.47
C ASN A 960 1.42 -17.01 18.29
N LEU A 961 1.26 -18.00 17.43
CA LEU A 961 -0.01 -18.74 17.29
C LEU A 961 -0.38 -19.50 18.57
N ASN A 962 0.64 -20.01 19.28
CA ASN A 962 0.44 -20.70 20.56
C ASN A 962 0.09 -19.72 21.69
N GLU A 963 0.74 -18.55 21.73
CA GLU A 963 0.43 -17.44 22.62
C GLU A 963 -0.98 -16.87 22.36
N ALA A 964 -1.41 -16.86 21.10
CA ALA A 964 -2.78 -16.54 20.71
C ALA A 964 -3.77 -17.68 21.01
N GLU A 965 -3.35 -18.79 21.61
CA GLU A 965 -4.18 -19.97 21.94
C GLU A 965 -4.88 -20.62 20.74
N LEU A 966 -4.43 -20.35 19.52
CA LEU A 966 -4.99 -20.93 18.30
C LEU A 966 -4.44 -22.32 17.99
N VAL A 967 -3.31 -22.65 18.61
CA VAL A 967 -2.68 -23.97 18.55
C VAL A 967 -2.27 -24.41 19.95
N THR A 968 -2.34 -25.72 20.19
CA THR A 968 -1.99 -26.34 21.49
C THR A 968 -0.50 -26.29 21.79
N ARG A 969 0.34 -26.45 20.75
CA ARG A 969 1.80 -26.42 20.84
C ARG A 969 2.39 -25.83 19.57
N ALA A 970 3.37 -24.93 19.73
CA ALA A 970 4.09 -24.33 18.60
C ALA A 970 4.73 -25.37 17.65
N SER A 971 5.16 -26.53 18.17
CA SER A 971 5.75 -27.59 17.33
C SER A 971 4.76 -28.23 16.35
N GLU A 972 3.46 -28.20 16.63
CA GLU A 972 2.44 -28.80 15.76
C GLU A 972 2.24 -27.99 14.48
N CYS A 973 2.44 -26.66 14.54
CA CYS A 973 2.41 -25.78 13.37
C CYS A 973 3.37 -26.24 12.27
N GLN A 974 4.49 -26.87 12.63
CA GLN A 974 5.55 -27.23 11.69
C GLN A 974 5.50 -28.70 11.26
N ARG A 975 4.67 -29.53 11.91
CA ARG A 975 4.53 -30.95 11.60
C ARG A 975 3.53 -31.13 10.46
N SER A 976 3.96 -31.77 9.37
CA SER A 976 3.11 -32.01 8.20
C SER A 976 1.91 -32.92 8.47
N ASN A 977 1.99 -33.78 9.49
CA ASN A 977 0.92 -34.69 9.91
C ASN A 977 0.03 -34.11 11.03
N SER A 978 0.23 -32.85 11.43
CA SER A 978 -0.65 -32.20 12.41
C SER A 978 -2.00 -31.87 11.79
N LEU A 979 -3.05 -31.89 12.62
CA LEU A 979 -4.39 -31.40 12.26
C LEU A 979 -4.35 -29.99 11.66
N TYR A 980 -3.49 -29.10 12.17
CA TYR A 980 -3.36 -27.72 11.68
C TYR A 980 -2.76 -27.61 10.27
N ASN A 981 -2.34 -28.72 9.67
CA ASN A 981 -1.74 -28.78 8.34
C ASN A 981 -2.47 -29.73 7.39
N GLU A 982 -3.65 -30.24 7.75
CA GLU A 982 -4.48 -31.17 6.96
C GLU A 982 -4.67 -30.72 5.51
N HIS A 983 -4.87 -29.42 5.27
CA HIS A 983 -5.13 -28.86 3.94
C HIS A 983 -3.94 -28.06 3.36
N SER A 984 -2.72 -28.28 3.87
CA SER A 984 -1.52 -27.54 3.45
C SER A 984 -1.10 -27.76 1.99
N ASN A 985 -1.63 -28.78 1.31
CA ASN A 985 -1.33 -29.09 -0.08
C ASN A 985 -2.42 -28.61 -1.06
N GLN A 986 -3.45 -27.90 -0.57
CA GLN A 986 -4.58 -27.44 -1.37
C GLN A 986 -4.34 -26.03 -1.89
N ASP A 987 -3.69 -25.90 -3.05
CA ASP A 987 -3.23 -24.61 -3.60
C ASP A 987 -4.36 -23.54 -3.69
N GLU A 988 -5.58 -23.90 -4.11
CA GLU A 988 -6.70 -22.95 -4.18
C GLU A 988 -7.19 -22.49 -2.81
N LEU A 989 -7.21 -23.38 -1.81
CA LEU A 989 -7.51 -22.99 -0.42
C LEU A 989 -6.44 -22.03 0.11
N LEU A 990 -5.16 -22.29 -0.16
CA LEU A 990 -4.07 -21.40 0.26
C LEU A 990 -4.24 -19.99 -0.32
N LYS A 991 -4.59 -19.88 -1.61
CA LYS A 991 -4.89 -18.60 -2.28
C LYS A 991 -6.14 -17.95 -1.67
N ALA A 992 -7.15 -18.73 -1.32
CA ALA A 992 -8.41 -18.26 -0.72
C ALA A 992 -8.19 -17.68 0.69
N VAL A 993 -7.37 -18.34 1.52
CA VAL A 993 -6.99 -17.82 2.86
C VAL A 993 -6.15 -16.56 2.75
N LEU A 994 -5.21 -16.50 1.78
CA LEU A 994 -4.44 -15.29 1.50
C LEU A 994 -5.34 -14.13 1.07
N LEU A 995 -6.32 -14.38 0.20
CA LEU A 995 -7.32 -13.38 -0.15
C LEU A 995 -8.05 -12.87 1.10
N ALA A 996 -8.57 -13.78 1.93
CA ALA A 996 -9.37 -13.43 3.10
C ALA A 996 -8.59 -12.55 4.11
N GLY A 997 -7.29 -12.85 4.30
CA GLY A 997 -6.43 -12.04 5.17
C GLY A 997 -5.95 -10.72 4.56
N LEU A 998 -5.77 -10.67 3.24
CA LEU A 998 -5.27 -9.47 2.54
C LEU A 998 -6.38 -8.52 2.06
N TYR A 999 -7.63 -8.98 1.99
CA TYR A 999 -8.79 -8.15 1.63
C TYR A 999 -8.84 -6.86 2.48
N PRO A 1000 -9.12 -5.68 1.91
CA PRO A 1000 -9.63 -5.40 0.57
C PRO A 1000 -8.58 -5.18 -0.53
N ASN A 1001 -7.35 -5.70 -0.40
CA ASN A 1001 -6.30 -5.57 -1.43
C ASN A 1001 -6.60 -6.42 -2.67
N LEU A 1002 -7.49 -5.92 -3.53
CA LEU A 1002 -7.97 -6.60 -4.73
C LEU A 1002 -7.62 -5.80 -5.99
N ILE A 1003 -7.17 -6.52 -7.02
CA ILE A 1003 -6.89 -6.02 -8.36
C ILE A 1003 -7.91 -6.62 -9.32
N GLN A 1004 -8.51 -5.79 -10.16
CA GLN A 1004 -9.23 -6.23 -11.34
C GLN A 1004 -8.30 -6.29 -12.53
N VAL A 1005 -8.35 -7.41 -13.24
CA VAL A 1005 -7.66 -7.62 -14.51
C VAL A 1005 -8.62 -7.28 -15.64
N LYS A 1006 -8.17 -6.45 -16.58
CA LYS A 1006 -8.95 -6.06 -17.76
C LYS A 1006 -8.15 -6.33 -19.02
N LYS A 1007 -8.75 -6.98 -20.01
CA LYS A 1007 -8.17 -7.15 -21.36
C LYS A 1007 -8.61 -6.00 -22.27
N GLY A 1008 -7.69 -5.50 -23.10
CA GLY A 1008 -7.96 -4.43 -24.05
C GLY A 1008 -7.51 -3.05 -23.57
N LEU A 1009 -6.27 -2.67 -23.91
CA LEU A 1009 -5.68 -1.39 -23.52
C LEU A 1009 -5.63 -0.41 -24.69
N VAL A 1010 -6.09 0.83 -24.47
CA VAL A 1010 -5.81 1.95 -25.37
C VAL A 1010 -4.63 2.75 -24.80
N THR A 1011 -3.51 2.80 -25.52
CA THR A 1011 -2.33 3.56 -25.09
C THR A 1011 -2.58 5.07 -25.16
N LYS A 1012 -1.73 5.88 -24.50
CA LYS A 1012 -1.80 7.35 -24.59
C LYS A 1012 -1.71 7.88 -26.03
N GLY A 1013 -1.03 7.16 -26.92
CA GLY A 1013 -0.97 7.45 -28.37
C GLY A 1013 -2.20 6.95 -29.16
N GLY A 1014 -3.26 6.51 -28.49
CA GLY A 1014 -4.49 6.04 -29.12
C GLY A 1014 -4.39 4.66 -29.78
N ARG A 1015 -3.38 3.84 -29.44
CA ARG A 1015 -3.22 2.48 -29.98
C ARG A 1015 -4.01 1.47 -29.16
N PHE A 1016 -4.97 0.78 -29.77
CA PHE A 1016 -5.71 -0.29 -29.11
C PHE A 1016 -4.94 -1.61 -29.21
N ARG A 1017 -4.72 -2.25 -28.06
CA ARG A 1017 -4.07 -3.55 -27.91
C ARG A 1017 -5.06 -4.51 -27.26
N PRO A 1018 -5.76 -5.37 -28.03
CA PRO A 1018 -6.85 -6.20 -27.51
C PRO A 1018 -6.36 -7.22 -26.46
N ASN A 1019 -5.17 -7.78 -26.64
CA ASN A 1019 -4.62 -8.80 -25.74
C ASN A 1019 -3.80 -8.21 -24.59
N SER A 1020 -3.61 -6.89 -24.55
CA SER A 1020 -2.86 -6.27 -23.46
C SER A 1020 -3.73 -6.18 -22.22
N MET A 1021 -3.23 -6.71 -21.11
CA MET A 1021 -3.88 -6.58 -19.80
C MET A 1021 -3.59 -5.21 -19.16
N CYS A 1022 -4.57 -4.69 -18.44
CA CYS A 1022 -4.40 -3.58 -17.51
C CYS A 1022 -4.99 -3.94 -16.14
N PHE A 1023 -4.41 -3.35 -15.10
CA PHE A 1023 -4.68 -3.70 -13.71
C PHE A 1023 -5.19 -2.46 -12.98
N ARG A 1024 -6.21 -2.65 -12.14
CA ARG A 1024 -6.82 -1.55 -11.39
C ARG A 1024 -7.26 -2.01 -10.00
N THR A 1025 -7.03 -1.18 -9.00
CA THR A 1025 -7.59 -1.33 -7.65
C THR A 1025 -8.72 -0.32 -7.44
N HIS A 1026 -9.39 -0.36 -6.27
CA HIS A 1026 -10.38 0.66 -5.90
C HIS A 1026 -9.77 2.08 -5.92
N ASN A 1027 -8.48 2.22 -5.59
CA ASN A 1027 -7.76 3.49 -5.55
C ASN A 1027 -7.30 4.01 -6.91
N GLY A 1028 -7.16 3.14 -7.92
CA GLY A 1028 -6.70 3.59 -9.23
C GLY A 1028 -6.00 2.53 -10.09
N PRO A 1029 -5.47 2.94 -11.25
CA PRO A 1029 -4.68 2.06 -12.10
C PRO A 1029 -3.38 1.67 -11.40
N VAL A 1030 -3.00 0.40 -11.55
CA VAL A 1030 -1.76 -0.16 -10.98
C VAL A 1030 -1.00 -0.95 -12.03
N VAL A 1031 0.26 -1.23 -11.75
CA VAL A 1031 1.16 -1.96 -12.63
C VAL A 1031 1.82 -3.10 -11.85
N LEU A 1032 1.80 -4.33 -12.38
CA LEU A 1032 2.56 -5.41 -11.75
C LEU A 1032 4.07 -5.14 -11.89
N HIS A 1033 4.83 -5.25 -10.80
CA HIS A 1033 6.28 -5.05 -10.80
C HIS A 1033 6.99 -6.21 -11.51
N ASN A 1034 8.16 -5.99 -12.13
CA ASN A 1034 8.87 -7.07 -12.86
C ASN A 1034 9.47 -8.16 -11.95
N ALA A 1035 9.19 -8.15 -10.65
CA ALA A 1035 9.57 -9.24 -9.74
C ALA A 1035 8.43 -10.22 -9.46
N SER A 1036 7.19 -9.88 -9.89
CA SER A 1036 6.02 -10.75 -9.79
C SER A 1036 6.00 -11.74 -10.95
N VAL A 1037 5.61 -12.99 -10.67
CA VAL A 1037 5.45 -14.06 -11.69
C VAL A 1037 4.33 -13.78 -12.70
N ASN A 1038 3.40 -12.90 -12.36
CA ASN A 1038 2.27 -12.53 -13.21
C ASN A 1038 2.60 -11.38 -14.17
N ARG A 1039 3.80 -10.77 -14.07
CA ARG A 1039 4.24 -9.74 -15.02
C ARG A 1039 4.48 -10.36 -16.39
N GLY A 1040 3.88 -9.76 -17.42
CA GLY A 1040 4.16 -10.10 -18.82
C GLY A 1040 3.53 -11.42 -19.28
N LYS A 1041 2.59 -11.99 -18.51
CA LYS A 1041 1.70 -13.05 -18.99
C LYS A 1041 0.73 -12.47 -20.03
N ASP A 1042 0.35 -13.28 -21.01
CA ASP A 1042 -0.64 -12.89 -22.03
C ASP A 1042 -2.08 -13.18 -21.56
N GLU A 1043 -2.23 -14.15 -20.66
CA GLU A 1043 -3.50 -14.56 -20.08
C GLU A 1043 -3.35 -14.91 -18.59
N LEU A 1044 -4.44 -14.69 -17.84
CA LEU A 1044 -4.56 -15.05 -16.43
C LEU A 1044 -5.86 -15.83 -16.25
N PRO A 1045 -5.88 -16.86 -15.38
CA PRO A 1045 -7.05 -17.72 -15.17
C PRO A 1045 -8.17 -17.05 -14.37
N SER A 1046 -7.95 -15.83 -13.87
CA SER A 1046 -8.94 -15.10 -13.07
C SER A 1046 -9.00 -13.62 -13.45
N ARG A 1047 -10.20 -13.06 -13.32
CA ARG A 1047 -10.45 -11.60 -13.44
C ARG A 1047 -9.92 -10.82 -12.23
N TRP A 1048 -9.50 -11.51 -11.17
CA TRP A 1048 -9.04 -10.86 -9.94
C TRP A 1048 -7.73 -11.43 -9.43
N LEU A 1049 -6.90 -10.53 -8.91
CA LEU A 1049 -5.68 -10.87 -8.17
C LEU A 1049 -5.74 -10.22 -6.78
N THR A 1050 -5.14 -10.87 -5.79
CA THR A 1050 -4.85 -10.27 -4.47
C THR A 1050 -3.37 -9.88 -4.38
N PHE A 1051 -3.04 -8.94 -3.50
CA PHE A 1051 -1.67 -8.47 -3.26
C PHE A 1051 -1.43 -8.03 -1.81
N PHE A 1052 -0.17 -8.04 -1.37
CA PHE A 1052 0.24 -7.51 -0.07
C PHE A 1052 0.98 -6.18 -0.21
N SER A 1053 2.03 -6.12 -1.04
CA SER A 1053 2.88 -4.92 -1.15
C SER A 1053 2.67 -4.12 -2.43
N ALA A 1054 2.46 -2.82 -2.26
CA ALA A 1054 2.45 -1.82 -3.33
C ALA A 1054 3.50 -0.74 -3.05
N ILE A 1055 4.19 -0.27 -4.08
CA ILE A 1055 5.15 0.84 -4.01
C ILE A 1055 4.84 1.86 -5.09
N GLN A 1056 4.82 3.14 -4.75
CA GLN A 1056 4.71 4.22 -5.73
C GLN A 1056 6.10 4.69 -6.14
N SER A 1057 6.32 4.80 -7.44
CA SER A 1057 7.55 5.34 -8.03
C SER A 1057 7.22 6.03 -9.35
N ASN A 1058 7.76 7.23 -9.55
CA ASN A 1058 7.57 8.05 -10.75
C ASN A 1058 6.10 8.23 -11.15
N GLY A 1059 5.23 8.45 -10.16
CA GLY A 1059 3.79 8.64 -10.34
C GLY A 1059 2.97 7.39 -10.66
N ASN A 1060 3.59 6.20 -10.76
CA ASN A 1060 2.89 4.93 -10.96
C ASN A 1060 2.93 4.07 -9.70
N VAL A 1061 1.84 3.34 -9.44
CA VAL A 1061 1.76 2.36 -8.34
C VAL A 1061 2.12 0.98 -8.86
N PHE A 1062 3.19 0.41 -8.31
CA PHE A 1062 3.71 -0.91 -8.64
C PHE A 1062 3.36 -1.94 -7.58
N ILE A 1063 2.70 -3.02 -7.97
CA ILE A 1063 2.38 -4.16 -7.11
C ILE A 1063 3.54 -5.15 -7.14
N ARG A 1064 4.16 -5.44 -6.00
CA ARG A 1064 5.38 -6.27 -5.93
C ARG A 1064 5.13 -7.76 -6.03
N ASP A 1065 4.01 -8.19 -5.49
CA ASP A 1065 3.59 -9.58 -5.33
C ASP A 1065 2.11 -9.71 -5.68
N SER A 1066 1.73 -10.79 -6.34
CA SER A 1066 0.32 -11.05 -6.61
C SER A 1066 -0.03 -12.53 -6.69
N SER A 1067 -1.30 -12.83 -6.49
CA SER A 1067 -1.87 -14.16 -6.68
C SER A 1067 -3.22 -14.10 -7.35
N ALA A 1068 -3.46 -15.00 -8.30
CA ALA A 1068 -4.79 -15.25 -8.84
C ALA A 1068 -5.75 -15.67 -7.74
N VAL A 1069 -7.01 -15.26 -7.87
CA VAL A 1069 -8.06 -15.47 -6.86
C VAL A 1069 -9.25 -16.18 -7.49
N HIS A 1070 -9.73 -17.24 -6.84
CA HIS A 1070 -10.93 -17.95 -7.25
C HIS A 1070 -12.21 -17.12 -6.99
N PRO A 1071 -13.19 -17.06 -7.92
CA PRO A 1071 -14.43 -16.30 -7.73
C PRO A 1071 -15.22 -16.71 -6.49
N LEU A 1072 -15.34 -18.03 -6.22
CA LEU A 1072 -16.02 -18.52 -5.01
C LEU A 1072 -15.29 -18.11 -3.72
N ALA A 1073 -13.96 -18.00 -3.72
CA ALA A 1073 -13.23 -17.53 -2.53
C ALA A 1073 -13.59 -16.08 -2.19
N LEU A 1074 -13.80 -15.22 -3.20
CA LEU A 1074 -14.32 -13.87 -2.99
C LEU A 1074 -15.70 -13.92 -2.32
N LEU A 1075 -16.62 -14.72 -2.87
CA LEU A 1075 -18.00 -14.81 -2.38
C LEU A 1075 -18.09 -15.43 -0.98
N LEU A 1076 -17.26 -16.41 -0.64
CA LEU A 1076 -17.39 -17.19 0.60
C LEU A 1076 -16.53 -16.66 1.76
N LEU A 1077 -15.35 -16.09 1.49
CA LEU A 1077 -14.37 -15.80 2.56
C LEU A 1077 -14.12 -14.32 2.85
N THR A 1078 -14.63 -13.40 2.02
CA THR A 1078 -14.47 -11.96 2.28
C THR A 1078 -15.44 -11.48 3.36
N GLU A 1079 -15.06 -10.52 4.21
CA GLU A 1079 -15.93 -9.99 5.28
C GLU A 1079 -16.82 -8.81 4.82
N CYS A 1080 -16.97 -8.57 3.50
CA CYS A 1080 -17.78 -7.46 3.01
C CYS A 1080 -19.27 -7.81 2.95
N ASP A 1081 -20.10 -6.77 3.05
CA ASP A 1081 -21.50 -6.86 2.67
C ASP A 1081 -21.61 -7.25 1.19
N ILE A 1082 -22.64 -8.00 0.84
CA ILE A 1082 -22.88 -8.42 -0.54
C ILE A 1082 -24.27 -7.92 -0.94
N THR A 1083 -24.34 -7.30 -2.11
CA THR A 1083 -25.59 -6.84 -2.71
C THR A 1083 -26.05 -7.81 -3.78
N GLU A 1084 -27.34 -8.09 -3.79
CA GLU A 1084 -27.97 -9.08 -4.66
C GLU A 1084 -29.03 -8.39 -5.50
N THR A 1085 -29.06 -8.70 -6.78
CA THR A 1085 -30.08 -8.23 -7.71
C THR A 1085 -30.63 -9.40 -8.49
N VAL A 1086 -31.90 -9.72 -8.26
CA VAL A 1086 -32.58 -10.85 -8.91
C VAL A 1086 -33.04 -10.43 -10.30
N LYS A 1087 -32.68 -11.22 -11.31
CA LYS A 1087 -33.05 -11.04 -12.72
C LYS A 1087 -33.59 -12.37 -13.26
N GLY A 1088 -34.90 -12.61 -13.10
CA GLY A 1088 -35.49 -13.89 -13.45
C GLY A 1088 -35.01 -15.00 -12.52
N ASP A 1089 -34.45 -16.08 -13.08
CA ASP A 1089 -33.89 -17.22 -12.32
C ASP A 1089 -32.41 -17.05 -11.95
N ARG A 1090 -31.79 -15.92 -12.35
CA ARG A 1090 -30.41 -15.59 -12.04
C ARG A 1090 -30.32 -14.47 -11.01
N VAL A 1091 -29.27 -14.54 -10.20
CA VAL A 1091 -28.93 -13.54 -9.19
C VAL A 1091 -27.59 -12.94 -9.58
N GLU A 1092 -27.59 -11.63 -9.84
CA GLU A 1092 -26.36 -10.86 -9.97
C GLU A 1092 -25.92 -10.40 -8.58
N VAL A 1093 -24.72 -10.84 -8.19
CA VAL A 1093 -24.09 -10.61 -6.90
C VAL A 1093 -22.96 -9.60 -7.09
N SER A 1094 -22.97 -8.53 -6.31
CA SER A 1094 -21.95 -7.49 -6.38
C SER A 1094 -21.55 -6.97 -5.01
N PHE A 1095 -20.30 -6.54 -4.88
CA PHE A 1095 -19.80 -5.98 -3.61
C PHE A 1095 -20.06 -4.46 -3.58
N PRO A 1096 -20.26 -3.87 -2.39
CA PRO A 1096 -20.56 -2.45 -2.22
C PRO A 1096 -19.41 -1.55 -2.68
N GLY A 1097 -19.74 -0.30 -3.01
CA GLY A 1097 -18.78 0.78 -3.30
C GLY A 1097 -17.96 0.59 -4.58
N ARG A 1098 -18.50 0.95 -5.76
CA ARG A 1098 -17.82 0.85 -7.07
C ARG A 1098 -17.00 -0.44 -7.26
N SER A 1099 -17.44 -1.55 -6.65
CA SER A 1099 -16.62 -2.75 -6.59
C SER A 1099 -16.35 -3.30 -7.97
N LEU A 1100 -15.15 -3.85 -8.10
CA LEU A 1100 -14.63 -4.51 -9.28
C LEU A 1100 -15.17 -5.95 -9.41
N VAL A 1101 -15.96 -6.44 -8.45
CA VAL A 1101 -16.49 -7.81 -8.40
C VAL A 1101 -17.98 -7.81 -8.72
N ARG A 1102 -18.33 -8.51 -9.80
CA ARG A 1102 -19.71 -8.84 -10.18
C ARG A 1102 -19.74 -10.27 -10.67
N CYS A 1103 -20.60 -11.07 -10.07
CA CYS A 1103 -20.83 -12.46 -10.45
C CYS A 1103 -22.31 -12.66 -10.76
N GLU A 1104 -22.64 -13.63 -11.58
CA GLU A 1104 -24.01 -14.04 -11.88
C GLU A 1104 -24.13 -15.56 -11.67
N LEU A 1105 -25.11 -15.99 -10.88
CA LEU A 1105 -25.34 -17.39 -10.54
C LEU A 1105 -26.84 -17.71 -10.59
N SER A 1106 -27.22 -18.99 -10.55
CA SER A 1106 -28.63 -19.38 -10.35
C SER A 1106 -29.11 -18.99 -8.95
N SER A 1107 -30.40 -18.70 -8.79
CA SER A 1107 -30.96 -18.36 -7.47
C SER A 1107 -30.79 -19.49 -6.45
N LYS A 1108 -30.90 -20.75 -6.88
CA LYS A 1108 -30.75 -21.94 -6.02
C LYS A 1108 -29.31 -22.12 -5.55
N THR A 1109 -28.36 -22.02 -6.46
CA THR A 1109 -26.92 -22.13 -6.15
C THR A 1109 -26.50 -21.02 -5.19
N TRP A 1110 -26.99 -19.79 -5.42
CA TRP A 1110 -26.65 -18.65 -4.58
C TRP A 1110 -27.18 -18.80 -3.14
N GLU A 1111 -28.40 -19.32 -2.95
CA GLU A 1111 -28.94 -19.60 -1.61
C GLU A 1111 -28.06 -20.59 -0.84
N LEU A 1112 -27.62 -21.67 -1.49
CA LEU A 1112 -26.71 -22.65 -0.87
C LEU A 1112 -25.36 -22.02 -0.52
N LEU A 1113 -24.77 -21.23 -1.44
CA LEU A 1113 -23.49 -20.56 -1.19
C LEU A 1113 -23.60 -19.51 -0.08
N TRP A 1114 -24.75 -18.85 0.07
CA TRP A 1114 -25.02 -17.91 1.15
C TRP A 1114 -25.08 -18.62 2.50
N GLU A 1115 -25.81 -19.74 2.60
CA GLU A 1115 -25.85 -20.55 3.82
C GLU A 1115 -24.45 -21.09 4.16
N LEU A 1116 -23.69 -21.56 3.17
CA LEU A 1116 -22.33 -22.02 3.36
C LEU A 1116 -21.38 -20.90 3.83
N ARG A 1117 -21.45 -19.71 3.23
CA ARG A 1117 -20.74 -18.49 3.68
C ARG A 1117 -21.05 -18.20 5.15
N THR A 1118 -22.33 -18.30 5.51
CA THR A 1118 -22.81 -18.09 6.88
C THR A 1118 -22.22 -19.13 7.83
N SER A 1119 -22.16 -20.41 7.44
CA SER A 1119 -21.53 -21.48 8.23
C SER A 1119 -20.04 -21.22 8.45
N ILE A 1120 -19.32 -20.76 7.42
CA ILE A 1120 -17.89 -20.42 7.54
C ILE A 1120 -17.70 -19.24 8.52
N GLN A 1121 -18.48 -18.17 8.39
CA GLN A 1121 -18.41 -17.02 9.29
C GLN A 1121 -18.73 -17.41 10.75
N THR A 1122 -19.70 -18.30 10.92
CA THR A 1122 -20.11 -18.85 12.22
C THR A 1122 -18.99 -19.67 12.86
N MET A 1123 -18.36 -20.56 12.09
CA MET A 1123 -17.19 -21.33 12.51
C MET A 1123 -16.05 -20.41 12.99
N LEU A 1124 -15.73 -19.38 12.21
CA LEU A 1124 -14.66 -18.42 12.53
C LEU A 1124 -14.97 -17.65 13.82
N TYR A 1125 -16.19 -17.12 13.95
CA TYR A 1125 -16.62 -16.37 15.13
C TYR A 1125 -16.57 -17.24 16.41
N ARG A 1126 -17.14 -18.45 16.34
CA ARG A 1126 -17.18 -19.40 17.43
C ARG A 1126 -15.79 -19.81 17.90
N ASN A 1127 -14.86 -20.04 16.97
CA ASN A 1127 -13.51 -20.49 17.27
C ASN A 1127 -12.60 -19.34 17.76
N LEU A 1128 -12.84 -18.09 17.33
CA LEU A 1128 -12.13 -16.91 17.86
C LEU A 1128 -12.52 -16.59 19.30
N ASN A 1129 -13.82 -16.66 19.62
CA ASN A 1129 -14.35 -16.31 20.93
C ASN A 1129 -13.99 -17.30 22.04
N ASN A 1130 -13.81 -18.57 21.69
CA ASN A 1130 -13.32 -19.58 22.62
C ASN A 1130 -12.54 -20.65 21.85
N PRO A 1131 -11.19 -20.64 21.93
CA PRO A 1131 -10.36 -21.58 21.18
C PRO A 1131 -10.63 -23.05 21.49
N SER A 1132 -11.16 -23.38 22.67
CA SER A 1132 -11.55 -24.76 23.01
C SER A 1132 -12.66 -25.30 22.08
N ASN A 1133 -13.46 -24.41 21.48
CA ASN A 1133 -14.51 -24.80 20.52
C ASN A 1133 -13.94 -25.44 19.25
N ALA A 1134 -12.72 -25.08 18.86
CA ALA A 1134 -12.07 -25.68 17.69
C ALA A 1134 -11.78 -27.18 17.91
N ILE A 1135 -11.55 -27.57 19.17
CA ILE A 1135 -11.35 -28.98 19.55
C ILE A 1135 -12.70 -29.71 19.59
N THR A 1136 -13.71 -29.12 20.23
CA THR A 1136 -15.03 -29.77 20.38
C THR A 1136 -15.75 -29.96 19.06
N ASN A 1137 -15.64 -28.99 18.13
CA ASN A 1137 -16.32 -29.00 16.84
C ASN A 1137 -15.41 -29.43 15.68
N SER A 1138 -14.24 -29.98 15.99
CA SER A 1138 -13.20 -30.33 15.01
C SER A 1138 -13.74 -31.20 13.85
N SER A 1139 -14.68 -32.11 14.10
CA SER A 1139 -15.28 -32.94 13.04
C SER A 1139 -16.18 -32.14 12.10
N GLN A 1140 -17.04 -31.26 12.63
CA GLN A 1140 -17.92 -30.40 11.82
C GLN A 1140 -17.10 -29.43 10.98
N ASP A 1141 -16.08 -28.82 11.59
CA ASP A 1141 -15.21 -27.84 10.94
C ASP A 1141 -14.37 -28.48 9.84
N GLY A 1142 -13.83 -29.68 10.10
CA GLY A 1142 -13.08 -30.44 9.10
C GLY A 1142 -13.94 -30.76 7.87
N LYS A 1143 -15.20 -31.18 8.06
CA LYS A 1143 -16.13 -31.41 6.94
C LYS A 1143 -16.44 -30.14 6.15
N LEU A 1144 -16.63 -29.01 6.83
CA LEU A 1144 -16.88 -27.72 6.18
C LEU A 1144 -15.70 -27.28 5.31
N ILE A 1145 -14.48 -27.39 5.86
CA ILE A 1145 -13.27 -27.01 5.13
C ILE A 1145 -13.02 -27.96 3.95
N ALA A 1146 -13.27 -29.27 4.11
CA ALA A 1146 -13.17 -30.24 3.03
C ALA A 1146 -14.15 -29.92 1.88
N LEU A 1147 -15.40 -29.57 2.19
CA LEU A 1147 -16.39 -29.13 1.20
C LEU A 1147 -15.95 -27.84 0.48
N LEU A 1148 -15.39 -26.88 1.22
CA LEU A 1148 -14.82 -25.66 0.62
C LEU A 1148 -13.66 -25.99 -0.34
N VAL A 1149 -12.76 -26.91 0.05
CA VAL A 1149 -11.67 -27.38 -0.82
C VAL A 1149 -12.22 -28.02 -2.09
N GLU A 1150 -13.25 -28.86 -1.97
CA GLU A 1150 -13.90 -29.52 -3.10
C GLU A 1150 -14.51 -28.49 -4.06
N LEU A 1151 -15.22 -27.50 -3.53
CA LEU A 1151 -15.80 -26.39 -4.31
C LEU A 1151 -14.74 -25.60 -5.06
N LEU A 1152 -13.65 -25.22 -4.39
CA LEU A 1152 -12.59 -24.41 -5.00
C LEU A 1152 -11.80 -25.15 -6.08
N ASN A 1153 -11.63 -26.48 -5.94
CA ASN A 1153 -10.86 -27.27 -6.88
C ASN A 1153 -11.66 -27.75 -8.11
N ASN A 1154 -12.99 -27.85 -8.00
CA ASN A 1154 -13.85 -28.43 -9.04
C ASN A 1154 -14.85 -27.44 -9.66
N THR A 1155 -14.75 -26.15 -9.32
CA THR A 1155 -15.51 -25.09 -10.01
C THR A 1155 -14.59 -24.40 -11.01
N ASP A 1156 -15.01 -24.28 -12.26
CA ASP A 1156 -14.19 -23.61 -13.26
C ASP A 1156 -13.96 -22.14 -12.90
N SER A 1157 -12.69 -21.77 -12.81
CA SER A 1157 -12.25 -20.38 -12.63
C SER A 1157 -12.15 -19.61 -13.95
N ASP A 1158 -12.15 -20.34 -15.08
CA ASP A 1158 -11.70 -19.84 -16.37
C ASP A 1158 -12.84 -19.34 -17.27
N SER A 1159 -12.62 -18.18 -17.88
CA SER A 1159 -13.60 -17.52 -18.78
C SER A 1159 -13.29 -17.69 -20.27
N SER A 1160 -12.23 -18.42 -20.61
CA SER A 1160 -11.75 -18.66 -21.98
C SER A 1160 -12.32 -19.92 -22.62
N ALA A 1161 -12.81 -20.88 -21.82
CA ALA A 1161 -13.33 -22.15 -22.32
C ALA A 1161 -14.68 -22.03 -23.05
N GLN A 1162 -15.48 -21.01 -22.74
CA GLN A 1162 -16.83 -20.85 -23.33
C GLN A 1162 -16.87 -20.09 -24.67
N SER A 1163 -15.74 -19.73 -25.28
CA SER A 1163 -15.73 -19.04 -26.58
C SER A 1163 -15.13 -19.82 -27.75
N HIS A 1164 -14.85 -21.12 -27.58
CA HIS A 1164 -14.31 -21.95 -28.67
C HIS A 1164 -15.27 -23.01 -29.23
N ASP A 1165 -16.47 -23.17 -28.66
CA ASP A 1165 -17.42 -24.22 -29.06
C ASP A 1165 -18.72 -23.71 -29.72
N SER A 1166 -18.76 -22.48 -30.24
CA SER A 1166 -19.96 -21.95 -30.92
C SER A 1166 -19.79 -21.59 -32.40
N ASP A 1167 -18.69 -22.01 -33.05
CA ASP A 1167 -18.47 -21.81 -34.50
C ASP A 1167 -18.55 -23.13 -35.31
N SER A 1168 -19.22 -24.16 -34.78
CA SER A 1168 -19.64 -25.31 -35.58
C SER A 1168 -21.15 -25.49 -35.49
N GLU A 1169 -21.79 -25.44 -36.66
CA GLU A 1169 -23.22 -25.63 -36.93
C GLU A 1169 -24.07 -24.36 -36.75
N VAL A 1170 -24.25 -23.60 -37.84
CA VAL A 1170 -25.47 -23.57 -38.69
C VAL A 1170 -25.20 -22.62 -39.88
N ASP A 1171 -25.26 -23.21 -41.09
CA ASP A 1171 -25.30 -22.65 -42.47
C ASP A 1171 -24.24 -21.65 -42.97
#